data_AF-A0A2D9XJ98-F1
#
_entry.id   AF-A0A2D9XJ98-F1
#
_cell.length_a   1.000
_cell.length_b   1.000
_cell.length_c   1.000
_cell.angle_alpha   90.00
_cell.angle_beta   90.00
_cell.angle_gamma   90.00
#
_symmetry.space_group_name_H-M   'P 1'
#
loop_
_entity.id
_entity.type
_entity.pdbx_description
1 polymer ?
#
loop_
_entity_poly.entity_id
_entity_poly.type
_entity_poly.pdbx_seq_one_letter_code
_entity_poly.pdbx_strand_id
1 'polypeptide(L)'
;MFSLQKIVFFIFCISCFSLLHSQTTGLDVDREIHIMLKEKSSKENRKKVRQFLRFLNSDKISEAEQIKVYSVLNSFNSRKISFNSGGILFLEVLLLLDESDLSNKILVNLLDFLMLDKKVISNLDIRVFLKKIIHFLNSEILSSSSDFQWKCVGDFHLDFTSNKTPGLYFTDSQLLLFNAVDTVSLLNVSGHYDILENVFYANSARSPFSNDVFSIDFRMESFSLNLNKNFFKIENTSLSSNKIFYGNSIGVYKNKLSSSSSYPSFMSYSTNHEFEIFEGIKIVGGLELKGDMAYFNNSGGRVDFYFKDSQMEYLISSPHFQLSDDKLFCSSAQLCIKNENDSISHPSVKVTYHDNEKKIIIDRLSGKRGLNPIRNTFHGINIFADRMEIDLVYDECLLFHYSPADDISVLFESDTYFDKERYEDLLKFDFNPGGLLLEFLFSQSIDGEYDFAKFYSTRDFSLFSKFDMKSTLNIILDLEIFGLLSYDSFSGLFKVNPWAVQFMNAEKREFDYDNLKIESLVGIGDTVAKIDFYLNEMDIFRINKFNITNRFQFLVRPRMSQVKFFGEKNFLLDGDLYIGNFAFSGNDIQFNYDDFAFYFGLNSLMLFPGSQIDGASSSVIHFDEAVLLVDSLDNKSGLEQLNDFPRFHMSQAGYLSYLNNPVNFLLDPFQISYLHDVSLSNLTFNGALYLDGLIDELKGELNFDKFGDLQTTIEAVDSVGLYKDKVKFQGVLNLTSSGLFASGNFVSDNLVFSSDNIELSSAKIVGSVKNIQNGINLIDSPFITQNILLNYFPYESSFLIKTISDTVTLYSKFNLFGDLYFDGENLNGRGEFYSDYSTIVSSHHYFSSDNIMSADASCIIYDQKKIMSPCFSANSVSVEQHLFSDSVFVSKSTTPFHLPFINYSVDFDFLFFDLKSREMYFENNQLSSEGTLITEQYGKKGFAYNALDAVYNIETNELCVNSVFPIPIKKFLIQPSNNSFCVLSNGKFPVFKNATLIKNRRVFKDKLYNNKDISIQPNLKFTIIND
;
A
#
# COMPACT_ATOMS: atom_id res chain seq x y z
N MET A 1 4.71 54.54 120.11
CA MET A 1 3.52 55.35 120.45
C MET A 1 3.37 56.43 119.38
N PHE A 2 2.69 56.11 118.28
CA PHE A 2 2.33 57.08 117.23
C PHE A 2 0.81 57.06 117.10
N SER A 3 0.19 58.22 117.28
CA SER A 3 -1.24 58.36 117.55
C SER A 3 -2.13 57.99 116.35
N LEU A 4 -3.18 57.23 116.65
CA LEU A 4 -4.32 56.84 115.79
C LEU A 4 -4.95 58.00 114.96
N GLN A 5 -4.71 59.25 115.32
CA GLN A 5 -5.22 60.45 114.64
C GLN A 5 -4.63 60.69 113.23
N LYS A 6 -3.46 60.15 112.87
CA LYS A 6 -2.89 60.34 111.51
C LYS A 6 -3.44 59.35 110.47
N ILE A 7 -3.96 58.20 110.90
CA ILE A 7 -4.48 57.17 109.99
C ILE A 7 -5.91 57.52 109.54
N VAL A 8 -6.72 58.13 110.42
CA VAL A 8 -8.09 58.56 110.08
C VAL A 8 -8.09 59.75 109.10
N PHE A 9 -7.09 60.64 109.17
CA PHE A 9 -6.96 61.74 108.21
C PHE A 9 -6.48 61.26 106.82
N PHE A 10 -5.68 60.21 106.77
CA PHE A 10 -5.18 59.65 105.50
C PHE A 10 -6.25 58.82 104.77
N ILE A 11 -7.10 58.09 105.52
CA ILE A 11 -8.21 57.31 104.95
C ILE A 11 -9.34 58.23 104.45
N PHE A 12 -9.62 59.34 105.15
CA PHE A 12 -10.61 60.32 104.69
C PHE A 12 -10.17 61.08 103.41
N CYS A 13 -8.86 61.34 103.26
CA CYS A 13 -8.33 61.95 102.04
C CYS A 13 -8.36 60.99 100.84
N ILE A 14 -8.15 59.68 101.03
CA ILE A 14 -8.14 58.71 99.92
C ILE A 14 -9.56 58.35 99.47
N SER A 15 -10.55 58.31 100.36
CA SER A 15 -11.97 58.10 99.98
C SER A 15 -12.61 59.32 99.33
N CYS A 16 -12.16 60.55 99.65
CA CYS A 16 -12.61 61.75 98.94
C CYS A 16 -11.93 61.92 97.58
N PHE A 17 -10.68 61.50 97.41
CA PHE A 17 -10.00 61.60 96.11
C PHE A 17 -10.50 60.58 95.08
N SER A 18 -10.95 59.38 95.46
CA SER A 18 -11.49 58.40 94.50
C SER A 18 -12.91 58.74 94.03
N LEU A 19 -13.75 59.34 94.88
CA LEU A 19 -15.10 59.81 94.50
C LEU A 19 -15.08 61.14 93.73
N LEU A 20 -14.12 62.03 94.01
CA LEU A 20 -13.94 63.25 93.23
C LEU A 20 -13.32 62.96 91.86
N HIS A 21 -12.37 62.02 91.74
CA HIS A 21 -11.76 61.74 90.43
C HIS A 21 -12.68 60.97 89.46
N SER A 22 -13.67 60.21 89.96
CA SER A 22 -14.69 59.59 89.10
C SER A 22 -15.80 60.58 88.70
N GLN A 23 -16.11 61.58 89.53
CA GLN A 23 -17.09 62.63 89.19
C GLN A 23 -16.50 63.79 88.36
N THR A 24 -15.24 64.18 88.58
CA THR A 24 -14.62 65.29 87.84
C THR A 24 -14.22 64.91 86.41
N THR A 25 -13.94 63.64 86.15
CA THR A 25 -13.61 63.17 84.79
C THR A 25 -14.83 63.10 83.87
N GLY A 26 -16.03 62.84 84.40
CA GLY A 26 -17.30 62.88 83.64
C GLY A 26 -17.85 64.30 83.42
N LEU A 27 -17.73 65.17 84.42
CA LEU A 27 -18.31 66.54 84.39
C LEU A 27 -17.65 67.49 83.37
N ASP A 28 -16.35 67.36 83.11
CA ASP A 28 -15.67 68.21 82.10
C ASP A 28 -16.00 67.78 80.66
N VAL A 29 -16.19 66.48 80.44
CA VAL A 29 -16.50 65.95 79.11
C VAL A 29 -17.96 66.20 78.72
N ASP A 30 -18.92 66.09 79.63
CA ASP A 30 -20.33 66.42 79.36
C ASP A 30 -20.52 67.90 78.98
N ARG A 31 -19.72 68.79 79.60
CA ARG A 31 -19.74 70.23 79.31
C ARG A 31 -19.17 70.52 77.93
N GLU A 32 -18.10 69.84 77.53
CA GLU A 32 -17.52 69.94 76.20
C GLU A 32 -18.42 69.35 75.10
N ILE A 33 -19.03 68.18 75.32
CA ILE A 33 -20.01 67.59 74.39
C ILE A 33 -21.18 68.56 74.16
N HIS A 34 -21.64 69.25 75.20
CA HIS A 34 -22.67 70.29 75.12
C HIS A 34 -22.25 71.55 74.36
N ILE A 35 -21.00 72.00 74.51
CA ILE A 35 -20.46 73.14 73.76
C ILE A 35 -20.35 72.79 72.26
N MET A 36 -19.97 71.54 71.93
CA MET A 36 -19.79 71.05 70.56
C MET A 36 -21.11 70.84 69.78
N LEU A 37 -22.26 70.75 70.46
CA LEU A 37 -23.58 70.74 69.84
C LEU A 37 -24.03 72.13 69.33
N LYS A 38 -23.40 73.23 69.77
CA LYS A 38 -23.89 74.60 69.52
C LYS A 38 -23.14 75.37 68.44
N GLU A 39 -21.83 75.26 68.28
CA GLU A 39 -21.06 76.14 67.38
C GLU A 39 -20.05 75.39 66.50
N LYS A 40 -20.15 75.56 65.18
CA LYS A 40 -19.29 74.98 64.11
C LYS A 40 -19.37 73.46 63.84
N SER A 41 -20.44 72.78 64.26
CA SER A 41 -20.73 71.38 63.89
C SER A 41 -21.86 71.26 62.85
N SER A 42 -21.68 70.39 61.84
CA SER A 42 -22.72 70.10 60.84
C SER A 42 -23.95 69.43 61.49
N LYS A 43 -25.12 69.50 60.84
CA LYS A 43 -26.37 68.83 61.30
C LYS A 43 -26.14 67.33 61.54
N GLU A 44 -25.32 66.71 60.70
CA GLU A 44 -24.94 65.30 60.74
C GLU A 44 -24.05 64.99 61.95
N ASN A 45 -23.03 65.82 62.23
CA ASN A 45 -22.16 65.64 63.40
C ASN A 45 -22.94 65.76 64.73
N ARG A 46 -23.91 66.67 64.80
CA ARG A 46 -24.81 66.79 65.98
C ARG A 46 -25.70 65.55 66.17
N LYS A 47 -26.09 64.89 65.08
CA LYS A 47 -26.85 63.63 65.13
C LYS A 47 -25.98 62.50 65.70
N LYS A 48 -24.75 62.33 65.21
CA LYS A 48 -23.78 61.35 65.71
C LYS A 48 -23.49 61.53 67.20
N VAL A 49 -23.24 62.77 67.64
CA VAL A 49 -23.01 63.08 69.08
C VAL A 49 -24.21 62.69 69.95
N ARG A 50 -25.45 62.92 69.50
CA ARG A 50 -26.65 62.52 70.24
C ARG A 50 -26.85 61.01 70.28
N GLN A 51 -26.55 60.31 69.17
CA GLN A 51 -26.57 58.85 69.13
C GLN A 51 -25.53 58.27 70.09
N PHE A 52 -24.33 58.86 70.12
CA PHE A 52 -23.28 58.47 71.04
C PHE A 52 -23.66 58.66 72.51
N LEU A 53 -24.26 59.81 72.87
CA LEU A 53 -24.77 60.02 74.22
C LEU A 53 -25.85 59.01 74.62
N ARG A 54 -26.64 58.50 73.68
CA ARG A 54 -27.61 57.42 73.94
C ARG A 54 -26.92 56.07 74.15
N PHE A 55 -25.93 55.77 73.32
CA PHE A 55 -25.10 54.56 73.44
C PHE A 55 -24.38 54.53 74.79
N LEU A 56 -23.76 55.64 75.19
CA LEU A 56 -22.98 55.73 76.43
C LEU A 56 -23.85 55.59 77.69
N ASN A 57 -25.12 55.98 77.63
CA ASN A 57 -26.10 55.83 78.72
C ASN A 57 -26.93 54.53 78.62
N SER A 58 -26.56 53.60 77.74
CA SER A 58 -27.24 52.31 77.60
C SER A 58 -26.61 51.25 78.50
N ASP A 59 -27.38 50.21 78.84
CA ASP A 59 -26.91 49.07 79.67
C ASP A 59 -25.87 48.17 78.95
N LYS A 60 -25.49 48.51 77.71
CA LYS A 60 -24.56 47.73 76.88
C LYS A 60 -23.07 47.97 77.19
N ILE A 61 -22.71 49.09 77.83
CA ILE A 61 -21.32 49.42 78.20
C ILE A 61 -21.17 49.38 79.72
N SER A 62 -20.11 48.74 80.21
CA SER A 62 -19.81 48.74 81.66
C SER A 62 -19.32 50.10 82.16
N GLU A 63 -19.54 50.43 83.44
CA GLU A 63 -19.01 51.66 84.05
C GLU A 63 -17.49 51.81 83.86
N ALA A 64 -16.74 50.69 83.88
CA ALA A 64 -15.29 50.69 83.65
C ALA A 64 -14.91 51.13 82.21
N GLU A 65 -15.69 50.73 81.21
CA GLU A 65 -15.49 51.13 79.81
C GLU A 65 -15.90 52.59 79.56
N GLN A 66 -16.98 53.07 80.19
CA GLN A 66 -17.38 54.49 80.13
C GLN A 66 -16.25 55.40 80.65
N ILE A 67 -15.62 55.06 81.77
CA ILE A 67 -14.46 55.80 82.31
C ILE A 67 -13.30 55.82 81.29
N LYS A 68 -13.01 54.69 80.64
CA LYS A 68 -11.98 54.63 79.59
C LYS A 68 -12.33 55.51 78.39
N VAL A 69 -13.58 55.53 77.93
CA VAL A 69 -14.05 56.42 76.85
C VAL A 69 -13.83 57.90 77.19
N TYR A 70 -14.20 58.31 78.41
CA TYR A 70 -13.94 59.68 78.90
C TYR A 70 -12.43 59.98 78.97
N SER A 71 -11.61 59.01 79.36
CA SER A 71 -10.15 59.17 79.40
C SER A 71 -9.53 59.38 78.02
N VAL A 72 -10.05 58.71 76.98
CA VAL A 72 -9.61 58.90 75.58
C VAL A 72 -9.94 60.30 75.08
N LEU A 73 -11.15 60.81 75.36
CA LEU A 73 -11.55 62.17 74.98
C LEU A 73 -10.67 63.22 75.67
N ASN A 74 -10.36 63.05 76.96
CA ASN A 74 -9.43 63.90 77.68
C ASN A 74 -7.99 63.81 77.12
N SER A 75 -7.53 62.61 76.73
CA SER A 75 -6.24 62.41 76.06
C SER A 75 -6.18 63.21 74.74
N PHE A 76 -7.24 63.17 73.92
CA PHE A 76 -7.29 63.93 72.67
C PHE A 76 -7.18 65.44 72.89
N ASN A 77 -7.87 65.97 73.92
CA ASN A 77 -7.76 67.37 74.30
C ASN A 77 -6.35 67.74 74.76
N SER A 78 -5.73 66.92 75.61
CA SER A 78 -4.35 67.13 76.07
C SER A 78 -3.35 67.13 74.91
N ARG A 79 -3.61 66.33 73.86
CA ARG A 79 -2.82 66.25 72.63
C ARG A 79 -3.13 67.34 71.61
N LYS A 80 -4.11 68.22 71.85
CA LYS A 80 -4.63 69.22 70.91
C LYS A 80 -5.18 68.61 69.61
N ILE A 81 -5.74 67.40 69.65
CA ILE A 81 -6.46 66.82 68.51
C ILE A 81 -7.83 67.50 68.46
N SER A 82 -8.12 68.25 67.39
CA SER A 82 -9.40 68.95 67.30
C SER A 82 -10.57 67.96 67.24
N PHE A 83 -11.68 68.30 67.90
CA PHE A 83 -12.87 67.46 67.94
C PHE A 83 -13.37 67.04 66.55
N ASN A 84 -13.41 67.99 65.60
CA ASN A 84 -13.82 67.69 64.22
C ASN A 84 -12.85 66.76 63.47
N SER A 85 -11.57 66.69 63.85
CA SER A 85 -10.57 65.87 63.15
C SER A 85 -10.27 64.52 63.79
N GLY A 86 -10.64 64.30 65.06
CA GLY A 86 -10.40 63.04 65.77
C GLY A 86 -11.53 62.63 66.70
N GLY A 87 -12.10 63.56 67.48
CA GLY A 87 -13.22 63.27 68.39
C GLY A 87 -14.45 62.69 67.68
N ILE A 88 -14.91 63.33 66.60
CA ILE A 88 -16.07 62.86 65.82
C ILE A 88 -15.80 61.48 65.20
N LEU A 89 -14.60 61.25 64.67
CA LEU A 89 -14.22 59.95 64.12
C LEU A 89 -14.24 58.88 65.22
N PHE A 90 -13.73 59.18 66.40
CA PHE A 90 -13.78 58.27 67.54
C PHE A 90 -15.22 57.94 67.98
N LEU A 91 -16.10 58.94 68.05
CA LEU A 91 -17.53 58.69 68.34
C LEU A 91 -18.18 57.80 67.29
N GLU A 92 -17.85 58.01 66.02
CA GLU A 92 -18.34 57.21 64.90
C GLU A 92 -17.87 55.76 64.98
N VAL A 93 -16.61 55.50 65.36
CA VAL A 93 -16.13 54.13 65.61
C VAL A 93 -16.94 53.45 66.70
N LEU A 94 -17.19 54.14 67.81
CA LEU A 94 -17.94 53.57 68.93
C LEU A 94 -19.40 53.22 68.55
N LEU A 95 -20.03 54.05 67.72
CA LEU A 95 -21.37 53.77 67.19
C LEU A 95 -21.37 52.58 66.23
N LEU A 96 -20.36 52.46 65.36
CA LEU A 96 -20.26 51.33 64.44
C LEU A 96 -19.98 50.01 65.16
N LEU A 97 -19.21 50.04 66.25
CA LEU A 97 -18.97 48.87 67.10
C LEU A 97 -20.25 48.40 67.81
N ASP A 98 -21.15 49.32 68.22
CA ASP A 98 -22.46 48.97 68.80
C ASP A 98 -23.41 48.36 67.77
N GLU A 99 -23.41 48.88 66.54
CA GLU A 99 -24.27 48.39 65.46
C GLU A 99 -23.85 46.99 64.95
N SER A 100 -22.61 46.57 65.19
CA SER A 100 -22.03 45.33 64.65
C SER A 100 -21.94 44.15 65.62
N ASP A 101 -22.46 44.26 66.85
CA ASP A 101 -22.44 43.21 67.90
C ASP A 101 -21.03 42.61 68.16
N LEU A 102 -19.97 43.40 67.93
CA LEU A 102 -18.57 42.99 68.10
C LEU A 102 -18.15 42.94 69.58
N SER A 103 -17.32 41.96 69.95
CA SER A 103 -16.96 41.67 71.36
C SER A 103 -16.44 42.88 72.17
N ASN A 104 -16.78 42.94 73.47
CA ASN A 104 -16.25 43.95 74.42
C ASN A 104 -14.72 44.03 74.45
N LYS A 105 -14.03 42.93 74.09
CA LYS A 105 -12.56 42.88 74.01
C LYS A 105 -12.00 43.81 72.93
N ILE A 106 -12.69 43.98 71.80
CA ILE A 106 -12.29 44.90 70.71
C ILE A 106 -12.37 46.35 71.18
N LEU A 107 -13.44 46.69 71.91
CA LEU A 107 -13.63 48.02 72.47
C LEU A 107 -12.52 48.36 73.48
N VAL A 108 -12.21 47.44 74.40
CA VAL A 108 -11.16 47.64 75.40
C VAL A 108 -9.78 47.89 74.75
N ASN A 109 -9.38 47.05 73.80
CA ASN A 109 -8.09 47.18 73.11
C ASN A 109 -8.01 48.48 72.28
N LEU A 110 -9.12 48.90 71.65
CA LEU A 110 -9.20 50.17 70.93
C LEU A 110 -9.02 51.37 71.85
N LEU A 111 -9.68 51.37 73.01
CA LEU A 111 -9.56 52.44 74.00
C LEU A 111 -8.13 52.52 74.55
N ASP A 112 -7.50 51.37 74.82
CA ASP A 112 -6.12 51.32 75.29
C ASP A 112 -5.14 51.88 74.23
N PHE A 113 -5.40 51.65 72.93
CA PHE A 113 -4.56 52.19 71.83
C PHE A 113 -4.60 53.72 71.78
N LEU A 114 -5.80 54.29 71.87
CA LEU A 114 -6.01 55.74 71.82
C LEU A 114 -5.43 56.47 73.04
N MET A 115 -5.08 55.75 74.10
CA MET A 115 -4.44 56.26 75.31
C MET A 115 -2.89 56.22 75.27
N LEU A 116 -2.27 55.53 74.32
CA LEU A 116 -0.80 55.39 74.23
C LEU A 116 -0.09 56.72 73.97
N ASP A 117 0.94 57.06 74.76
CA ASP A 117 1.65 58.36 74.75
C ASP A 117 1.98 58.88 73.33
N LYS A 118 1.96 60.20 73.14
CA LYS A 118 2.32 60.89 71.88
C LYS A 118 3.74 60.52 71.39
N LYS A 119 4.66 60.14 72.28
CA LYS A 119 5.99 59.63 71.91
C LYS A 119 5.95 58.26 71.22
N VAL A 120 4.88 57.49 71.46
CA VAL A 120 4.67 56.14 70.91
C VAL A 120 3.83 56.20 69.64
N ILE A 121 2.75 56.99 69.64
CA ILE A 121 1.84 57.15 68.48
C ILE A 121 1.52 58.63 68.25
N SER A 122 1.70 59.11 67.02
CA SER A 122 1.48 60.51 66.69
C SER A 122 -0.01 60.86 66.54
N ASN A 123 -0.34 62.15 66.60
CA ASN A 123 -1.69 62.62 66.32
C ASN A 123 -2.13 62.37 64.86
N LEU A 124 -1.17 62.17 63.94
CA LEU A 124 -1.47 61.80 62.55
C LEU A 124 -1.89 60.33 62.50
N ASP A 125 -1.15 59.46 63.18
CA ASP A 125 -1.41 58.01 63.24
C ASP A 125 -2.78 57.71 63.86
N ILE A 126 -3.16 58.38 64.96
CA ILE A 126 -4.50 58.27 65.55
C ILE A 126 -5.59 58.61 64.52
N ARG A 127 -5.39 59.67 63.72
CA ARG A 127 -6.38 60.08 62.71
C ARG A 127 -6.44 59.11 61.53
N VAL A 128 -5.29 58.57 61.11
CA VAL A 128 -5.21 57.54 60.07
C VAL A 128 -5.90 56.27 60.54
N PHE A 129 -5.60 55.80 61.75
CA PHE A 129 -6.23 54.64 62.38
C PHE A 129 -7.76 54.81 62.46
N LEU A 130 -8.25 55.91 63.04
CA LEU A 130 -9.69 56.15 63.18
C LEU A 130 -10.41 56.19 61.82
N LYS A 131 -9.82 56.80 60.78
CA LYS A 131 -10.43 56.79 59.44
C LYS A 131 -10.47 55.40 58.83
N LYS A 132 -9.37 54.64 58.94
CA LYS A 132 -9.27 53.29 58.36
C LYS A 132 -10.18 52.29 59.07
N ILE A 133 -10.25 52.33 60.40
CA ILE A 133 -11.12 51.43 61.16
C ILE A 133 -12.61 51.72 60.89
N ILE A 134 -13.01 53.00 60.76
CA ILE A 134 -14.38 53.36 60.30
C ILE A 134 -14.66 52.79 58.92
N HIS A 135 -13.71 52.93 58.00
CA HIS A 135 -13.87 52.43 56.65
C HIS A 135 -14.03 50.91 56.63
N PHE A 136 -13.20 50.20 57.40
CA PHE A 136 -13.26 48.75 57.56
C PHE A 136 -14.58 48.31 58.19
N LEU A 137 -15.02 48.90 59.31
CA LEU A 137 -16.27 48.50 59.98
C LEU A 137 -17.52 48.71 59.10
N ASN A 138 -17.50 49.70 58.20
CA ASN A 138 -18.63 49.97 57.31
C ASN A 138 -18.70 49.06 56.07
N SER A 139 -17.55 48.59 55.58
CA SER A 139 -17.43 48.04 54.22
C SER A 139 -16.53 46.83 54.09
N GLU A 140 -15.92 46.40 55.20
CA GLU A 140 -14.89 45.36 55.29
C GLU A 140 -13.63 45.64 54.44
N ILE A 141 -13.48 46.88 53.94
CA ILE A 141 -12.34 47.33 53.14
C ILE A 141 -11.18 47.70 54.06
N LEU A 142 -10.05 47.00 53.91
CA LEU A 142 -8.81 47.26 54.63
C LEU A 142 -8.06 48.48 54.06
N SER A 143 -8.06 48.62 52.74
CA SER A 143 -7.34 49.66 52.00
C SER A 143 -8.04 49.98 50.67
N SER A 144 -8.09 51.27 50.31
CA SER A 144 -8.73 51.75 49.09
C SER A 144 -7.80 52.74 48.36
N SER A 145 -7.56 52.50 47.07
CA SER A 145 -6.89 53.42 46.15
C SER A 145 -7.87 53.93 45.08
N SER A 146 -7.45 54.82 44.18
CA SER A 146 -8.31 55.29 43.08
C SER A 146 -8.73 54.16 42.14
N ASP A 147 -7.87 53.15 41.97
CA ASP A 147 -7.99 52.17 40.89
C ASP A 147 -8.27 50.73 41.38
N PHE A 148 -8.20 50.47 42.69
CA PHE A 148 -8.41 49.14 43.29
C PHE A 148 -8.68 49.21 44.80
N GLN A 149 -9.22 48.13 45.36
CA GLN A 149 -9.55 47.99 46.77
C GLN A 149 -9.09 46.62 47.31
N TRP A 150 -8.72 46.59 48.59
CA TRP A 150 -8.46 45.39 49.37
C TRP A 150 -9.56 45.22 50.44
N LYS A 151 -10.25 44.10 50.42
CA LYS A 151 -11.35 43.74 51.34
C LYS A 151 -11.03 42.44 52.05
N CYS A 152 -11.33 42.33 53.34
CA CYS A 152 -11.16 41.08 54.10
C CYS A 152 -12.48 40.71 54.77
N VAL A 153 -13.02 39.54 54.44
CA VAL A 153 -14.31 39.04 54.93
C VAL A 153 -14.05 37.86 55.86
N GLY A 154 -14.54 37.95 57.10
CA GLY A 154 -14.39 36.90 58.10
C GLY A 154 -14.35 37.46 59.52
N ASP A 155 -14.25 36.56 60.50
CA ASP A 155 -14.17 36.93 61.90
C ASP A 155 -12.83 37.62 62.19
N PHE A 156 -12.89 38.72 62.96
CA PHE A 156 -11.71 39.48 63.33
C PHE A 156 -11.69 39.89 64.79
N HIS A 157 -10.50 40.14 65.31
CA HIS A 157 -10.31 40.83 66.59
C HIS A 157 -9.24 41.90 66.46
N LEU A 158 -9.31 42.92 67.32
CA LEU A 158 -8.34 44.00 67.37
C LEU A 158 -7.37 43.75 68.52
N ASP A 159 -6.08 43.79 68.26
CA ASP A 159 -5.02 43.68 69.28
C ASP A 159 -3.80 44.53 68.88
N PHE A 160 -2.82 44.62 69.78
CA PHE A 160 -1.56 45.31 69.50
C PHE A 160 -0.57 44.36 68.83
N THR A 161 0.08 44.85 67.77
CA THR A 161 1.23 44.17 67.17
C THR A 161 2.42 44.19 68.13
N SER A 162 3.47 43.42 67.82
CA SER A 162 4.74 43.43 68.56
C SER A 162 5.37 44.83 68.67
N ASN A 163 5.07 45.72 67.70
CA ASN A 163 5.57 47.09 67.66
C ASN A 163 4.63 48.09 68.37
N LYS A 164 3.60 47.60 69.07
CA LYS A 164 2.56 48.40 69.74
C LYS A 164 1.72 49.26 68.79
N THR A 165 1.60 48.87 67.52
CA THR A 165 0.65 49.43 66.55
C THR A 165 -0.68 48.65 66.59
N PRO A 166 -1.81 49.21 66.14
CA PRO A 166 -3.08 48.51 66.17
C PRO A 166 -3.20 47.58 64.97
N GLY A 167 -3.44 46.29 65.25
CA GLY A 167 -3.60 45.24 64.25
C GLY A 167 -5.01 44.65 64.24
N LEU A 168 -5.56 44.39 63.05
CA LEU A 168 -6.76 43.55 62.89
C LEU A 168 -6.33 42.12 62.60
N TYR A 169 -6.62 41.21 63.50
CA TYR A 169 -6.27 39.80 63.41
C TYR A 169 -7.45 39.01 62.84
N PHE A 170 -7.17 38.17 61.86
CA PHE A 170 -8.12 37.37 61.11
C PHE A 170 -7.75 35.89 61.23
N THR A 171 -8.76 35.03 61.33
CA THR A 171 -8.63 33.57 61.31
C THR A 171 -9.56 33.00 60.26
N ASP A 172 -9.05 32.10 59.41
CA ASP A 172 -9.81 31.42 58.35
C ASP A 172 -10.69 32.36 57.50
N SER A 173 -10.15 33.55 57.20
CA SER A 173 -10.88 34.62 56.50
C SER A 173 -10.57 34.65 55.01
N GLN A 174 -11.32 35.44 54.25
CA GLN A 174 -11.13 35.64 52.81
C GLN A 174 -10.60 37.05 52.52
N LEU A 175 -9.41 37.14 51.92
CA LEU A 175 -8.80 38.40 51.50
C LEU A 175 -8.98 38.58 49.99
N LEU A 176 -9.61 39.68 49.59
CA LEU A 176 -9.97 40.03 48.22
C LEU A 176 -9.22 41.30 47.79
N LEU A 177 -8.59 41.23 46.63
CA LEU A 177 -8.10 42.38 45.89
C LEU A 177 -8.99 42.53 44.64
N PHE A 178 -9.63 43.67 44.43
CA PHE A 178 -10.56 43.82 43.32
C PHE A 178 -10.63 45.25 42.77
N ASN A 179 -11.12 45.37 41.55
CA ASN A 179 -11.58 46.61 40.92
C ASN A 179 -12.81 46.32 40.05
N ALA A 180 -13.19 47.25 39.16
CA ALA A 180 -14.35 47.07 38.28
C ALA A 180 -14.18 45.98 37.20
N VAL A 181 -12.95 45.50 36.97
CA VAL A 181 -12.60 44.59 35.86
C VAL A 181 -12.27 43.18 36.36
N ASP A 182 -11.56 43.07 37.48
CA ASP A 182 -10.94 41.82 37.93
C ASP A 182 -10.99 41.67 39.46
N THR A 183 -10.90 40.44 39.96
CA THR A 183 -10.90 40.09 41.38
C THR A 183 -9.96 38.93 41.66
N VAL A 184 -9.00 39.16 42.55
CA VAL A 184 -8.06 38.15 43.07
C VAL A 184 -8.45 37.80 44.50
N SER A 185 -8.65 36.51 44.78
CA SER A 185 -9.04 36.01 46.09
C SER A 185 -7.99 35.10 46.73
N LEU A 186 -7.65 35.37 47.99
CA LEU A 186 -6.94 34.47 48.88
C LEU A 186 -7.94 33.95 49.93
N LEU A 187 -8.04 32.62 50.05
CA LEU A 187 -8.92 31.91 50.98
C LEU A 187 -8.12 31.43 52.20
N ASN A 188 -8.83 31.09 53.28
CA ASN A 188 -8.27 30.55 54.53
C ASN A 188 -7.08 31.38 55.04
N VAL A 189 -7.21 32.71 54.94
CA VAL A 189 -6.20 33.66 55.35
C VAL A 189 -6.26 33.81 56.85
N SER A 190 -5.16 33.47 57.51
CA SER A 190 -4.96 33.69 58.94
C SER A 190 -3.76 34.61 59.12
N GLY A 191 -3.90 35.69 59.89
CA GLY A 191 -2.86 36.71 59.98
C GLY A 191 -3.36 38.00 60.62
N HIS A 192 -2.63 39.09 60.45
CA HIS A 192 -3.04 40.40 60.91
C HIS A 192 -2.71 41.52 59.93
N TYR A 193 -3.59 42.53 59.88
CA TYR A 193 -3.40 43.78 59.15
C TYR A 193 -2.90 44.87 60.08
N ASP A 194 -1.68 45.36 59.83
CA ASP A 194 -1.18 46.58 60.46
C ASP A 194 -1.80 47.80 59.75
N ILE A 195 -2.68 48.48 60.48
CA ILE A 195 -3.47 49.59 59.95
C ILE A 195 -2.60 50.78 59.58
N LEU A 196 -1.52 51.03 60.34
CA LEU A 196 -0.66 52.21 60.15
C LEU A 196 0.32 51.99 58.99
N GLU A 197 0.96 50.83 58.94
CA GLU A 197 1.91 50.48 57.86
C GLU A 197 1.21 50.16 56.53
N ASN A 198 -0.09 49.86 56.57
CA ASN A 198 -0.87 49.36 55.43
C ASN A 198 -0.34 48.03 54.88
N VAL A 199 0.09 47.13 55.79
CA VAL A 199 0.68 45.84 55.47
C VAL A 199 -0.13 44.72 56.15
N PHE A 200 -0.42 43.66 55.41
CA PHE A 200 -1.05 42.45 55.95
C PHE A 200 0.01 41.37 56.12
N TYR A 201 0.23 40.92 57.35
CA TYR A 201 1.12 39.83 57.70
C TYR A 201 0.29 38.54 57.86
N ALA A 202 0.40 37.65 56.88
CA ALA A 202 -0.32 36.39 56.84
C ALA A 202 0.56 35.24 57.36
N ASN A 203 0.00 34.41 58.23
CA ASN A 203 0.60 33.16 58.69
C ASN A 203 0.33 32.03 57.69
N SER A 204 -0.87 32.01 57.09
CA SER A 204 -1.28 31.04 56.08
C SER A 204 -2.27 31.66 55.10
N ALA A 205 -2.25 31.20 53.86
CA ALA A 205 -3.30 31.45 52.87
C ALA A 205 -3.33 30.37 51.79
N ARG A 206 -4.48 30.25 51.13
CA ARG A 206 -4.72 29.34 50.01
C ARG A 206 -5.26 30.13 48.82
N SER A 207 -4.72 29.91 47.63
CA SER A 207 -5.24 30.46 46.39
C SER A 207 -5.52 29.31 45.44
N PRO A 208 -6.75 28.78 45.36
CA PRO A 208 -7.08 27.83 44.31
C PRO A 208 -7.12 28.54 42.96
N PHE A 209 -6.60 27.90 41.93
CA PHE A 209 -6.69 28.33 40.54
C PHE A 209 -7.19 27.17 39.71
N SER A 210 -8.38 27.31 39.13
CA SER A 210 -8.97 26.30 38.27
C SER A 210 -9.60 26.94 37.05
N ASN A 211 -9.31 26.36 35.88
CA ASN A 211 -9.94 26.65 34.61
C ASN A 211 -10.18 25.32 33.86
N ASP A 212 -10.56 25.39 32.59
CA ASP A 212 -10.82 24.20 31.76
C ASP A 212 -9.57 23.32 31.60
N VAL A 213 -8.38 23.89 31.76
CA VAL A 213 -7.07 23.25 31.55
C VAL A 213 -6.49 22.78 32.90
N PHE A 214 -6.20 23.70 33.80
CA PHE A 214 -5.52 23.48 35.06
C PHE A 214 -6.46 23.42 36.28
N SER A 215 -6.03 22.64 37.28
CA SER A 215 -6.58 22.62 38.64
C SER A 215 -5.40 22.62 39.59
N ILE A 216 -5.07 23.81 40.11
CA ILE A 216 -3.87 24.08 40.88
C ILE A 216 -4.25 24.68 42.22
N ASP A 217 -3.66 24.14 43.28
CA ASP A 217 -3.77 24.66 44.63
C ASP A 217 -2.47 25.31 45.06
N PHE A 218 -2.50 26.63 45.31
CA PHE A 218 -1.37 27.35 45.88
C PHE A 218 -1.56 27.50 47.38
N ARG A 219 -0.60 27.02 48.18
CA ARG A 219 -0.58 27.21 49.64
C ARG A 219 0.64 28.01 50.06
N MET A 220 0.39 29.08 50.78
CA MET A 220 1.38 30.06 51.22
C MET A 220 1.45 30.06 52.74
N GLU A 221 2.67 30.14 53.27
CA GLU A 221 2.92 30.25 54.70
C GLU A 221 3.81 31.47 54.97
N SER A 222 3.53 32.19 56.06
CA SER A 222 4.36 33.29 56.58
C SER A 222 4.82 34.31 55.54
N PHE A 223 3.91 35.18 55.10
CA PHE A 223 4.18 36.22 54.09
C PHE A 223 3.59 37.57 54.45
N SER A 224 4.00 38.63 53.75
CA SER A 224 3.44 39.97 53.92
C SER A 224 2.98 40.57 52.59
N LEU A 225 1.88 41.32 52.64
CA LEU A 225 1.28 42.01 51.50
C LEU A 225 1.25 43.51 51.77
N ASN A 226 1.70 44.31 50.80
CA ASN A 226 1.57 45.77 50.87
C ASN A 226 0.26 46.20 50.19
N LEU A 227 -0.68 46.70 50.98
CA LEU A 227 -2.05 47.00 50.54
C LEU A 227 -2.17 48.33 49.77
N ASN A 228 -1.04 49.01 49.50
CA ASN A 228 -0.94 50.13 48.57
C ASN A 228 -0.69 49.69 47.12
N LYS A 229 -0.60 48.37 46.85
CA LYS A 229 -0.33 47.83 45.51
C LYS A 229 -1.50 46.98 45.03
N ASN A 230 -1.74 46.99 43.73
CA ASN A 230 -2.68 46.10 43.02
C ASN A 230 -2.02 44.80 42.54
N PHE A 231 -0.83 44.49 43.06
CA PHE A 231 -0.07 43.28 42.77
C PHE A 231 0.67 42.84 44.01
N PHE A 232 0.99 41.56 44.08
CA PHE A 232 1.80 40.99 45.14
C PHE A 232 2.69 39.85 44.64
N LYS A 233 3.74 39.58 45.42
CA LYS A 233 4.70 38.50 45.23
C LYS A 233 4.87 37.81 46.58
N ILE A 234 4.69 36.49 46.60
CA ILE A 234 4.88 35.65 47.78
C ILE A 234 5.97 34.63 47.46
N GLU A 235 6.98 34.57 48.30
CA GLU A 235 8.06 33.58 48.22
C GLU A 235 7.65 32.31 48.98
N ASN A 236 8.30 31.18 48.69
CA ASN A 236 8.03 29.89 49.35
C ASN A 236 6.55 29.43 49.28
N THR A 237 5.88 29.68 48.16
CA THR A 237 4.54 29.13 47.91
C THR A 237 4.66 27.69 47.43
N SER A 238 3.89 26.78 48.03
CA SER A 238 3.72 25.42 47.52
C SER A 238 2.61 25.38 46.48
N LEU A 239 2.89 24.74 45.35
CA LEU A 239 1.96 24.48 44.26
C LEU A 239 1.68 22.97 44.27
N SER A 240 0.40 22.60 44.19
CA SER A 240 -0.05 21.24 43.94
C SER A 240 -1.00 21.22 42.74
N SER A 241 -0.76 20.34 41.76
CA SER A 241 -1.60 20.19 40.57
C SER A 241 -2.06 18.74 40.42
N ASN A 242 -3.30 18.55 39.95
CA ASN A 242 -3.96 17.24 39.92
C ASN A 242 -4.83 16.95 38.67
N LYS A 243 -4.59 17.62 37.54
CA LYS A 243 -5.40 17.46 36.32
C LYS A 243 -4.59 17.15 35.06
N ILE A 244 -3.91 18.14 34.48
CA ILE A 244 -3.13 17.94 33.24
C ILE A 244 -1.66 17.65 33.53
N PHE A 245 -1.11 18.29 34.56
CA PHE A 245 0.16 17.89 35.13
C PHE A 245 -0.04 17.58 36.61
N TYR A 246 0.62 16.53 37.07
CA TYR A 246 0.59 16.01 38.42
C TYR A 246 1.95 16.23 39.05
N GLY A 247 1.97 16.91 40.19
CA GLY A 247 3.20 17.15 40.92
C GLY A 247 3.08 18.30 41.89
N ASN A 248 4.10 18.40 42.76
CA ASN A 248 4.19 19.42 43.78
C ASN A 248 5.49 20.19 43.62
N SER A 249 5.44 21.51 43.69
CA SER A 249 6.65 22.34 43.62
C SER A 249 6.58 23.50 44.60
N ILE A 250 7.74 24.02 44.99
CA ILE A 250 7.85 25.21 45.84
C ILE A 250 8.50 26.32 45.02
N GLY A 251 7.96 27.52 45.12
CA GLY A 251 8.39 28.62 44.27
C GLY A 251 7.85 29.99 44.67
N VAL A 252 7.94 30.91 43.72
CA VAL A 252 7.48 32.29 43.84
C VAL A 252 6.13 32.42 43.17
N TYR A 253 5.11 32.78 43.95
CA TYR A 253 3.76 33.10 43.46
C TYR A 253 3.59 34.61 43.26
N LYS A 254 2.98 35.01 42.15
CA LYS A 254 2.67 36.40 41.82
C LYS A 254 1.24 36.49 41.32
N ASN A 255 0.51 37.47 41.82
CA ASN A 255 -0.82 37.79 41.29
C ASN A 255 -1.02 39.31 41.27
N LYS A 256 -1.87 39.77 40.36
CA LYS A 256 -2.23 41.19 40.20
C LYS A 256 -3.58 41.32 39.55
N LEU A 257 -4.21 42.48 39.73
CA LEU A 257 -5.37 42.84 38.92
C LEU A 257 -4.92 43.09 37.47
N SER A 258 -5.45 42.31 36.54
CA SER A 258 -5.10 42.40 35.12
C SER A 258 -6.26 41.98 34.23
N SER A 259 -6.40 42.61 33.07
CA SER A 259 -7.29 42.12 32.01
C SER A 259 -6.67 41.00 31.17
N SER A 260 -5.41 40.63 31.44
CA SER A 260 -4.67 39.60 30.70
C SER A 260 -4.78 38.23 31.37
N SER A 261 -4.86 37.15 30.60
CA SER A 261 -4.83 35.77 31.11
C SER A 261 -3.47 35.28 31.64
N SER A 262 -2.46 36.15 31.78
CA SER A 262 -1.10 35.77 32.23
C SER A 262 -0.92 35.60 33.74
N TYR A 263 -1.98 35.81 34.53
CA TYR A 263 -1.96 35.68 35.99
C TYR A 263 -3.06 34.68 36.44
N PRO A 264 -2.85 33.93 37.53
CA PRO A 264 -1.69 33.95 38.42
C PRO A 264 -0.41 33.45 37.76
N SER A 265 0.74 33.92 38.26
CA SER A 265 2.05 33.44 37.80
C SER A 265 2.78 32.73 38.94
N PHE A 266 3.43 31.62 38.61
CA PHE A 266 4.22 30.84 39.55
C PHE A 266 5.55 30.45 38.91
N MET A 267 6.63 30.43 39.67
CA MET A 267 7.94 29.98 39.20
C MET A 267 8.60 29.13 40.28
N SER A 268 8.87 27.86 39.99
CA SER A 268 9.52 26.94 40.93
C SER A 268 10.97 27.34 41.22
N TYR A 269 11.46 27.01 42.43
CA TYR A 269 12.89 27.15 42.76
C TYR A 269 13.72 26.02 42.17
N SER A 270 13.22 24.79 42.24
CA SER A 270 13.86 23.65 41.61
C SER A 270 13.66 23.73 40.11
N THR A 271 14.74 23.48 39.38
CA THR A 271 14.77 23.40 37.92
C THR A 271 14.91 21.95 37.42
N ASN A 272 14.95 20.99 38.34
CA ASN A 272 15.12 19.56 38.06
C ASN A 272 14.12 18.74 38.89
N HIS A 273 12.82 18.94 38.62
CA HIS A 273 11.75 18.20 39.26
C HIS A 273 11.03 17.35 38.21
N GLU A 274 10.68 16.12 38.56
CA GLU A 274 9.89 15.24 37.71
C GLU A 274 8.40 15.55 37.94
N PHE A 275 7.70 15.92 36.87
CA PHE A 275 6.25 16.03 36.82
C PHE A 275 5.70 14.94 35.90
N GLU A 276 4.57 14.36 36.26
CA GLU A 276 3.79 13.56 35.32
C GLU A 276 2.85 14.50 34.57
N ILE A 277 2.87 14.47 33.25
CA ILE A 277 2.03 15.28 32.37
C ILE A 277 1.20 14.34 31.53
N PHE A 278 -0.10 14.58 31.42
CA PHE A 278 -1.02 13.58 30.84
C PHE A 278 -0.87 12.22 31.55
N GLU A 279 -1.55 11.18 31.08
CA GLU A 279 -1.44 9.86 31.70
C GLU A 279 -0.18 9.14 31.19
N GLY A 280 0.75 8.80 32.09
CA GLY A 280 1.92 7.96 31.79
C GLY A 280 3.13 8.66 31.16
N ILE A 281 3.08 9.98 30.93
CA ILE A 281 4.17 10.75 30.33
C ILE A 281 4.86 11.60 31.40
N LYS A 282 6.19 11.69 31.34
CA LYS A 282 6.98 12.38 32.36
C LYS A 282 7.77 13.53 31.76
N ILE A 283 7.91 14.60 32.53
CA ILE A 283 8.72 15.75 32.18
C ILE A 283 9.61 16.17 33.34
N VAL A 284 10.90 16.35 33.08
CA VAL A 284 11.90 16.70 34.09
C VAL A 284 12.41 18.11 33.85
N GLY A 285 12.03 19.05 34.73
CA GLY A 285 12.42 20.44 34.62
C GLY A 285 11.90 21.30 35.79
N GLY A 286 12.09 22.62 35.69
CA GLY A 286 11.40 23.61 36.52
C GLY A 286 10.07 24.02 35.88
N LEU A 287 9.13 24.48 36.70
CA LEU A 287 7.78 24.87 36.29
C LEU A 287 7.60 26.39 36.40
N GLU A 288 7.17 27.01 35.30
CA GLU A 288 6.73 28.38 35.25
C GLU A 288 5.27 28.45 34.75
N LEU A 289 4.34 28.81 35.62
CA LEU A 289 2.94 29.05 35.27
C LEU A 289 2.74 30.53 34.92
N LYS A 290 1.99 30.81 33.86
CA LYS A 290 1.49 32.12 33.45
C LYS A 290 0.01 32.00 33.08
N GLY A 291 -0.85 32.02 34.10
CA GLY A 291 -2.29 31.83 34.02
C GLY A 291 -2.70 30.55 33.29
N ASP A 292 -3.13 30.63 32.05
CA ASP A 292 -3.59 29.50 31.22
C ASP A 292 -2.47 28.74 30.48
N MET A 293 -1.20 29.13 30.67
CA MET A 293 -0.05 28.43 30.10
C MET A 293 0.93 27.97 31.19
N ALA A 294 1.44 26.75 31.06
CA ALA A 294 2.54 26.24 31.86
C ALA A 294 3.78 26.05 30.98
N TYR A 295 4.95 26.44 31.48
CA TYR A 295 6.22 26.25 30.81
C TYR A 295 7.13 25.39 31.68
N PHE A 296 7.75 24.39 31.07
CA PHE A 296 8.79 23.60 31.72
C PHE A 296 10.14 24.09 31.19
N ASN A 297 11.02 24.56 32.07
CA ASN A 297 12.33 25.10 31.72
C ASN A 297 13.38 24.77 32.80
N ASN A 298 14.66 24.76 32.44
CA ASN A 298 15.74 24.44 33.38
C ASN A 298 16.81 25.56 33.43
N SER A 299 16.40 26.82 33.58
CA SER A 299 17.32 27.98 33.66
C SER A 299 18.38 28.02 32.53
N GLY A 300 17.98 27.65 31.31
CA GLY A 300 18.86 27.57 30.13
C GLY A 300 19.53 26.20 29.91
N GLY A 301 19.31 25.23 30.80
CA GLY A 301 19.69 23.83 30.67
C GLY A 301 18.63 22.97 29.97
N ARG A 302 18.84 21.64 30.05
CA ARG A 302 18.00 20.62 29.41
C ARG A 302 16.73 20.34 30.22
N VAL A 303 15.60 20.26 29.53
CA VAL A 303 14.33 19.68 30.01
C VAL A 303 14.07 18.42 29.21
N ASP A 304 13.75 17.33 29.89
CA ASP A 304 13.53 16.02 29.26
C ASP A 304 12.04 15.68 29.33
N PHE A 305 11.41 15.53 28.17
CA PHE A 305 10.12 14.90 27.99
C PHE A 305 10.37 13.43 27.64
N TYR A 306 9.86 12.52 28.47
CA TYR A 306 10.12 11.10 28.27
C TYR A 306 8.91 10.25 28.61
N PHE A 307 8.68 9.23 27.78
CA PHE A 307 7.73 8.17 28.08
C PHE A 307 8.23 6.87 27.47
N LYS A 308 7.79 5.76 28.05
CA LYS A 308 8.19 4.43 27.63
C LYS A 308 6.94 3.60 27.40
N ASP A 309 6.83 3.06 26.21
CA ASP A 309 5.85 2.02 25.89
C ASP A 309 6.49 0.61 26.04
N SER A 310 5.72 -0.44 25.77
CA SER A 310 6.11 -1.84 25.80
C SER A 310 7.39 -2.17 25.02
N GLN A 311 7.62 -1.53 23.86
CA GLN A 311 8.75 -1.80 22.98
C GLN A 311 9.71 -0.62 22.78
N MET A 312 9.24 0.62 22.93
CA MET A 312 9.97 1.83 22.55
C MET A 312 10.10 2.84 23.72
N GLU A 313 11.25 3.51 23.80
CA GLU A 313 11.52 4.64 24.67
C GLU A 313 11.58 5.92 23.84
N TYR A 314 10.77 6.91 24.20
CA TYR A 314 10.72 8.22 23.56
C TYR A 314 11.38 9.24 24.48
N LEU A 315 12.44 9.89 23.99
CA LEU A 315 13.16 10.94 24.67
C LEU A 315 13.21 12.19 23.79
N ILE A 316 12.61 13.27 24.27
CA ILE A 316 12.59 14.57 23.60
C ILE A 316 13.18 15.59 24.56
N SER A 317 14.32 16.15 24.19
CA SER A 317 15.07 17.08 25.05
C SER A 317 15.07 18.49 24.47
N SER A 318 14.59 19.47 25.23
CA SER A 318 14.46 20.87 24.80
C SER A 318 14.91 21.84 25.91
N PRO A 319 15.32 23.08 25.59
CA PRO A 319 15.50 24.12 26.60
C PRO A 319 14.18 24.51 27.31
N HIS A 320 13.04 24.37 26.61
CA HIS A 320 11.73 24.66 27.17
C HIS A 320 10.62 23.88 26.48
N PHE A 321 9.61 23.48 27.25
CA PHE A 321 8.33 23.01 26.74
C PHE A 321 7.21 23.94 27.19
N GLN A 322 6.23 24.16 26.32
CA GLN A 322 5.00 24.88 26.60
C GLN A 322 3.83 23.91 26.64
N LEU A 323 3.08 23.91 27.73
CA LEU A 323 1.86 23.16 27.94
C LEU A 323 0.68 24.13 27.92
N SER A 324 -0.26 23.88 27.01
CA SER A 324 -1.52 24.64 26.86
C SER A 324 -2.60 23.72 26.34
N ASP A 325 -3.81 23.81 26.90
CA ASP A 325 -4.93 22.91 26.58
C ASP A 325 -4.53 21.44 26.71
N ASP A 326 -4.65 20.66 25.63
CA ASP A 326 -4.31 19.25 25.50
C ASP A 326 -2.98 19.02 24.74
N LYS A 327 -2.14 20.06 24.63
CA LYS A 327 -0.94 20.03 23.79
C LYS A 327 0.32 20.40 24.55
N LEU A 328 1.39 19.65 24.27
CA LEU A 328 2.75 20.01 24.66
C LEU A 328 3.54 20.40 23.41
N PHE A 329 4.07 21.62 23.41
CA PHE A 329 4.75 22.21 22.28
C PHE A 329 6.19 22.57 22.64
N CYS A 330 7.13 22.30 21.73
CA CYS A 330 8.46 22.89 21.77
C CYS A 330 8.89 23.38 20.38
N SER A 331 9.57 24.52 20.35
CA SER A 331 10.08 25.10 19.11
C SER A 331 11.41 24.49 18.63
N SER A 332 12.17 23.85 19.51
CA SER A 332 13.43 23.17 19.17
C SER A 332 13.78 22.12 20.20
N ALA A 333 13.90 20.86 19.78
CA ALA A 333 14.27 19.72 20.61
C ALA A 333 15.19 18.74 19.87
N GLN A 334 16.03 18.06 20.63
CA GLN A 334 16.67 16.82 20.24
C GLN A 334 15.64 15.69 20.38
N LEU A 335 15.48 14.88 19.34
CA LEU A 335 14.57 13.74 19.30
C LEU A 335 15.37 12.45 19.31
N CYS A 336 14.99 11.50 20.16
CA CYS A 336 15.46 10.13 20.13
C CYS A 336 14.33 9.17 20.50
N ILE A 337 14.01 8.25 19.60
CA ILE A 337 13.07 7.16 19.80
C ILE A 337 13.88 5.89 19.63
N LYS A 338 13.91 5.01 20.62
CA LYS A 338 14.86 3.88 20.63
C LYS A 338 14.26 2.63 21.28
N ASN A 339 14.81 1.47 20.91
CA ASN A 339 14.68 0.24 21.67
C ASN A 339 16.04 -0.12 22.31
N GLU A 340 16.28 -1.39 22.62
CA GLU A 340 17.55 -1.83 23.22
C GLU A 340 18.77 -1.72 22.28
N ASN A 341 18.55 -1.78 20.96
CA ASN A 341 19.63 -1.87 19.97
C ASN A 341 19.69 -0.64 19.04
N ASP A 342 18.53 -0.15 18.61
CA ASP A 342 18.37 0.78 17.49
C ASP A 342 17.55 2.01 17.87
N SER A 343 17.61 3.04 17.01
CA SER A 343 16.96 4.32 17.21
C SER A 343 16.58 5.08 15.93
N ILE A 344 15.54 5.90 16.05
CA ILE A 344 15.24 7.03 15.17
C ILE A 344 15.62 8.31 15.93
N SER A 345 16.47 9.15 15.33
CA SER A 345 16.93 10.37 16.00
C SER A 345 17.09 11.56 15.07
N HIS A 346 16.94 12.76 15.63
CA HIS A 346 17.20 14.01 14.94
C HIS A 346 17.70 15.09 15.93
N PRO A 347 18.78 15.83 15.63
CA PRO A 347 19.43 16.73 16.59
C PRO A 347 18.67 18.02 16.90
N SER A 348 17.74 18.45 16.03
CA SER A 348 16.96 19.67 16.25
C SER A 348 15.66 19.68 15.43
N VAL A 349 14.52 19.47 16.06
CA VAL A 349 13.18 19.51 15.45
C VAL A 349 12.21 20.36 16.26
N LYS A 350 11.13 20.82 15.64
CA LYS A 350 9.96 21.34 16.35
C LYS A 350 9.04 20.18 16.66
N VAL A 351 8.54 20.09 17.89
CA VAL A 351 7.70 18.99 18.35
C VAL A 351 6.39 19.52 18.89
N THR A 352 5.29 18.86 18.52
CA THR A 352 3.97 19.07 19.13
C THR A 352 3.38 17.71 19.50
N TYR A 353 3.11 17.49 20.77
CA TYR A 353 2.36 16.34 21.26
C TYR A 353 0.90 16.73 21.47
N HIS A 354 -0.01 15.91 20.94
CA HIS A 354 -1.46 16.04 21.08
C HIS A 354 -1.99 14.90 21.95
N ASP A 355 -2.45 15.20 23.17
CA ASP A 355 -2.89 14.18 24.12
C ASP A 355 -4.22 13.52 23.70
N ASN A 356 -5.17 14.30 23.19
CA ASN A 356 -6.47 13.78 22.74
C ASN A 356 -6.37 12.82 21.55
N GLU A 357 -5.45 13.09 20.63
CA GLU A 357 -5.20 12.26 19.44
C GLU A 357 -4.15 11.18 19.68
N LYS A 358 -3.40 11.27 20.79
CA LYS A 358 -2.20 10.47 21.09
C LYS A 358 -1.19 10.49 19.94
N LYS A 359 -0.92 11.68 19.40
CA LYS A 359 -0.02 11.91 18.26
C LYS A 359 1.16 12.82 18.59
N ILE A 360 2.32 12.52 18.01
CA ILE A 360 3.50 13.39 18.03
C ILE A 360 3.75 13.89 16.61
N ILE A 361 3.69 15.21 16.42
CA ILE A 361 4.03 15.88 15.16
C ILE A 361 5.42 16.48 15.29
N ILE A 362 6.30 16.11 14.38
CA ILE A 362 7.70 16.53 14.33
C ILE A 362 7.95 17.23 13.01
N ASP A 363 8.23 18.54 13.08
CA ASP A 363 8.56 19.36 11.91
C ASP A 363 10.06 19.63 11.87
N ARG A 364 10.65 19.53 10.69
CA ARG A 364 12.00 20.01 10.39
C ARG A 364 12.09 21.52 10.63
N LEU A 365 13.22 21.97 11.18
CA LEU A 365 13.47 23.38 11.44
C LEU A 365 14.16 24.09 10.28
N SER A 366 13.91 25.38 10.12
CA SER A 366 14.73 26.24 9.26
C SER A 366 16.12 26.43 9.87
N GLY A 367 17.17 26.43 9.04
CA GLY A 367 18.55 26.70 9.43
C GLY A 367 19.45 25.46 9.44
N LYS A 368 20.73 25.66 9.74
CA LYS A 368 21.79 24.66 9.52
C LYS A 368 21.52 23.31 10.20
N ARG A 369 21.13 23.31 11.47
CA ARG A 369 20.85 22.07 12.21
C ARG A 369 19.62 21.33 11.73
N GLY A 370 18.66 22.02 11.12
CA GLY A 370 17.52 21.40 10.48
C GLY A 370 17.90 20.65 9.21
N LEU A 371 19.06 20.93 8.60
CA LEU A 371 19.52 20.22 7.41
C LEU A 371 19.91 18.76 7.65
N ASN A 372 20.07 18.35 8.92
CA ASN A 372 20.33 16.96 9.27
C ASN A 372 19.22 16.04 8.74
N PRO A 373 19.56 14.82 8.31
CA PRO A 373 18.55 13.80 8.08
C PRO A 373 18.01 13.27 9.40
N ILE A 374 16.81 12.68 9.34
CA ILE A 374 16.32 11.77 10.36
C ILE A 374 17.19 10.51 10.26
N ARG A 375 17.95 10.20 11.32
CA ARG A 375 18.81 9.01 11.39
C ARG A 375 17.95 7.83 11.82
N ASN A 376 17.78 6.82 10.97
CA ASN A 376 16.98 5.63 11.23
C ASN A 376 17.89 4.39 11.22
N THR A 377 18.43 4.07 12.39
CA THR A 377 19.34 2.91 12.56
C THR A 377 18.62 1.57 12.46
N PHE A 378 17.32 1.51 12.79
CA PHE A 378 16.50 0.30 12.60
C PHE A 378 16.56 -0.29 11.18
N HIS A 379 16.67 0.59 10.19
CA HIS A 379 16.69 0.22 8.78
C HIS A 379 18.02 0.57 8.10
N GLY A 380 19.01 1.09 8.85
CA GLY A 380 20.31 1.53 8.31
C GLY A 380 20.22 2.65 7.28
N ILE A 381 19.27 3.58 7.43
CA ILE A 381 18.98 4.64 6.44
C ILE A 381 18.88 6.04 7.09
N ASN A 382 19.35 7.04 6.36
CA ASN A 382 19.15 8.46 6.59
C ASN A 382 17.99 8.99 5.75
N ILE A 383 17.04 9.68 6.37
CA ILE A 383 15.81 10.14 5.71
C ILE A 383 15.73 11.67 5.70
N PHE A 384 15.54 12.27 4.52
CA PHE A 384 15.49 13.73 4.33
C PHE A 384 14.05 14.25 4.16
N ALA A 385 13.15 13.83 5.04
CA ALA A 385 11.75 14.28 5.05
C ALA A 385 11.55 15.57 5.87
N ASP A 386 10.49 16.31 5.56
CA ASP A 386 10.17 17.59 6.24
C ASP A 386 9.35 17.41 7.51
N ARG A 387 8.50 16.37 7.55
CA ARG A 387 7.66 16.07 8.70
C ARG A 387 7.60 14.57 8.97
N MET A 388 7.54 14.26 10.26
CA MET A 388 7.21 12.95 10.79
C MET A 388 5.99 13.07 11.73
N GLU A 389 4.97 12.24 11.52
CA GLU A 389 3.79 12.14 12.39
C GLU A 389 3.73 10.74 12.97
N ILE A 390 3.82 10.63 14.31
CA ILE A 390 3.77 9.37 15.03
C ILE A 390 2.40 9.24 15.69
N ASP A 391 1.71 8.14 15.40
CA ASP A 391 0.49 7.73 16.06
C ASP A 391 0.81 6.67 17.11
N LEU A 392 0.64 7.00 18.39
CA LEU A 392 0.97 6.12 19.51
C LEU A 392 -0.12 5.07 19.79
N VAL A 393 -1.26 5.11 19.07
CA VAL A 393 -2.32 4.10 19.20
C VAL A 393 -2.05 2.91 18.29
N TYR A 394 -1.50 3.18 17.10
CA TYR A 394 -1.22 2.19 16.07
C TYR A 394 0.27 1.84 15.94
N ASP A 395 1.13 2.45 16.76
CA ASP A 395 2.59 2.32 16.68
C ASP A 395 3.13 2.59 15.26
N GLU A 396 2.53 3.57 14.60
CA GLU A 396 2.78 3.91 13.20
C GLU A 396 3.41 5.30 13.09
N CYS A 397 4.36 5.45 12.17
CA CYS A 397 4.99 6.70 11.85
C CYS A 397 4.87 7.00 10.36
N LEU A 398 4.26 8.12 10.02
CA LEU A 398 4.14 8.62 8.64
C LEU A 398 5.13 9.74 8.38
N LEU A 399 5.81 9.66 7.24
CA LEU A 399 6.72 10.70 6.77
C LEU A 399 6.10 11.46 5.60
N PHE A 400 6.28 12.77 5.59
CA PHE A 400 5.69 13.67 4.61
C PHE A 400 6.71 14.67 4.07
N HIS A 401 6.40 15.17 2.87
CA HIS A 401 7.13 16.26 2.22
C HIS A 401 6.27 17.50 2.09
N TYR A 402 6.76 18.65 2.54
CA TYR A 402 6.04 19.92 2.50
C TYR A 402 6.82 21.05 1.80
N SER A 403 7.90 20.70 1.10
CA SER A 403 8.77 21.68 0.45
C SER A 403 8.05 22.53 -0.61
N PRO A 404 8.43 23.82 -0.80
CA PRO A 404 7.95 24.64 -1.90
C PRO A 404 8.25 24.01 -3.27
N ALA A 405 7.51 24.41 -4.30
CA ALA A 405 7.39 23.76 -5.62
C ALA A 405 8.67 23.42 -6.42
N ASP A 406 9.87 23.81 -5.96
CA ASP A 406 11.14 23.56 -6.64
C ASP A 406 11.86 22.28 -6.19
N ASP A 407 11.50 21.69 -5.04
CA ASP A 407 12.08 20.44 -4.52
C ASP A 407 11.00 19.35 -4.43
N ILE A 408 10.98 18.47 -5.44
CA ILE A 408 9.90 17.49 -5.66
C ILE A 408 10.26 16.08 -5.18
N SER A 409 11.35 15.91 -4.42
CA SER A 409 11.76 14.58 -3.96
C SER A 409 12.22 14.49 -2.51
N VAL A 410 11.96 13.33 -1.91
CA VAL A 410 12.52 12.95 -0.61
C VAL A 410 13.59 11.89 -0.83
N LEU A 411 14.74 12.10 -0.21
CA LEU A 411 15.88 11.21 -0.30
C LEU A 411 15.92 10.24 0.90
N PHE A 412 16.21 8.98 0.59
CA PHE A 412 16.52 7.92 1.53
C PHE A 412 17.88 7.36 1.14
N GLU A 413 18.85 7.46 2.04
CA GLU A 413 20.25 7.10 1.75
C GLU A 413 20.75 6.13 2.81
N SER A 414 21.60 5.19 2.41
CA SER A 414 22.31 4.35 3.38
C SER A 414 23.04 5.20 4.43
N ASP A 415 23.15 4.68 5.65
CA ASP A 415 23.97 5.25 6.70
C ASP A 415 25.47 5.22 6.38
N THR A 416 25.89 4.34 5.46
CA THR A 416 27.23 4.26 4.88
C THR A 416 27.30 4.73 3.41
N TYR A 417 26.34 5.54 2.97
CA TYR A 417 26.34 6.13 1.63
C TYR A 417 27.55 7.05 1.41
N PHE A 418 28.31 6.80 0.34
CA PHE A 418 29.38 7.70 -0.09
C PHE A 418 29.33 7.92 -1.60
N ASP A 419 29.47 9.17 -2.01
CA ASP A 419 29.85 9.54 -3.37
C ASP A 419 30.88 10.68 -3.33
N LYS A 420 31.54 10.92 -4.45
CA LYS A 420 32.59 11.93 -4.52
C LYS A 420 32.03 13.36 -4.42
N GLU A 421 30.85 13.63 -4.96
CA GLU A 421 30.23 14.96 -4.96
C GLU A 421 29.90 15.39 -3.52
N ARG A 422 29.39 14.45 -2.72
CA ARG A 422 29.12 14.59 -1.29
C ARG A 422 30.40 14.87 -0.50
N TYR A 423 31.51 14.20 -0.81
CA TYR A 423 32.78 14.56 -0.18
C TYR A 423 33.20 16.00 -0.54
N GLU A 424 33.02 16.39 -1.80
CA GLU A 424 33.33 17.74 -2.28
C GLU A 424 32.44 18.81 -1.60
N ASP A 425 31.18 18.50 -1.26
CA ASP A 425 30.28 19.38 -0.50
C ASP A 425 30.77 19.67 0.93
N LEU A 426 31.56 18.77 1.53
CA LEU A 426 32.15 18.97 2.85
C LEU A 426 33.36 19.93 2.81
N LEU A 427 34.08 19.99 1.68
CA LEU A 427 35.30 20.78 1.55
C LEU A 427 35.03 22.28 1.65
N LYS A 428 35.98 23.01 2.26
CA LYS A 428 36.00 24.49 2.26
C LYS A 428 37.20 24.96 1.44
N PHE A 429 37.14 26.20 0.94
CA PHE A 429 38.18 26.77 0.07
C PHE A 429 39.60 26.69 0.67
N ASP A 430 39.73 26.89 1.99
CA ASP A 430 41.03 26.99 2.67
C ASP A 430 41.43 25.74 3.46
N PHE A 431 40.52 24.79 3.72
CA PHE A 431 40.82 23.57 4.50
C PHE A 431 39.74 22.49 4.36
N ASN A 432 40.08 21.27 4.81
CA ASN A 432 39.15 20.13 4.88
C ASN A 432 38.65 19.94 6.33
N PRO A 433 37.35 20.17 6.62
CA PRO A 433 36.76 19.92 7.94
C PRO A 433 36.94 18.50 8.48
N GLY A 434 36.76 17.48 7.63
CA GLY A 434 36.89 16.07 8.01
C GLY A 434 38.34 15.72 8.35
N GLY A 435 39.29 16.17 7.53
CA GLY A 435 40.72 16.02 7.81
C GLY A 435 41.14 16.65 9.14
N LEU A 436 40.67 17.88 9.39
CA LEU A 436 40.91 18.59 10.65
C LEU A 436 40.33 17.84 11.87
N LEU A 437 39.15 17.22 11.72
CA LEU A 437 38.56 16.38 12.77
C LEU A 437 39.46 15.17 13.07
N LEU A 438 39.96 14.48 12.05
CA LEU A 438 40.83 13.33 12.23
C LEU A 438 42.19 13.70 12.85
N GLU A 439 42.79 14.82 12.45
CA GLU A 439 44.01 15.34 13.09
C GLU A 439 43.79 15.63 14.57
N PHE A 440 42.65 16.21 14.93
CA PHE A 440 42.28 16.43 16.33
C PHE A 440 42.15 15.12 17.08
N LEU A 441 41.42 14.14 16.54
CA LEU A 441 41.26 12.83 17.18
C LEU A 441 42.59 12.11 17.36
N PHE A 442 43.46 12.16 16.35
CA PHE A 442 44.79 11.59 16.43
C PHE A 442 45.66 12.28 17.49
N SER A 443 45.52 13.60 17.68
CA SER A 443 46.20 14.31 18.77
C SER A 443 45.71 13.91 20.17
N GLN A 444 44.52 13.31 20.26
CA GLN A 444 43.86 12.91 21.50
C GLN A 444 43.90 11.38 21.74
N SER A 445 44.46 10.60 20.79
CA SER A 445 44.52 9.15 20.88
C SER A 445 45.61 8.70 21.85
N ILE A 446 45.42 7.50 22.40
CA ILE A 446 46.43 6.79 23.20
C ILE A 446 46.88 5.61 22.35
N ASP A 447 48.19 5.45 22.16
CA ASP A 447 48.80 4.40 21.34
C ASP A 447 48.36 4.39 19.85
N GLY A 448 47.80 5.50 19.35
CA GLY A 448 47.37 5.64 17.96
C GLY A 448 45.95 5.14 17.66
N GLU A 449 45.21 4.66 18.66
CA GLU A 449 43.83 4.18 18.51
C GLU A 449 42.79 5.27 18.79
N TYR A 450 41.77 5.38 17.93
CA TYR A 450 40.67 6.32 18.12
C TYR A 450 39.66 5.81 19.15
N ASP A 451 39.39 6.61 20.18
CA ASP A 451 38.33 6.32 21.16
C ASP A 451 37.00 6.98 20.74
N PHE A 452 36.16 6.24 20.01
CA PHE A 452 34.84 6.71 19.58
C PHE A 452 33.82 6.79 20.71
N ALA A 453 34.11 6.28 21.92
CA ALA A 453 33.22 6.40 23.08
C ALA A 453 33.41 7.74 23.81
N LYS A 454 34.53 8.43 23.57
CA LYS A 454 34.89 9.69 24.23
C LYS A 454 34.07 10.87 23.73
N PHE A 455 33.67 11.72 24.68
CA PHE A 455 33.08 13.03 24.40
C PHE A 455 34.17 14.10 24.39
N TYR A 456 34.16 14.94 23.38
CA TYR A 456 35.11 16.03 23.19
C TYR A 456 34.42 17.37 23.35
N SER A 457 35.12 18.34 23.95
CA SER A 457 34.60 19.69 24.10
C SER A 457 34.78 20.50 22.83
N THR A 458 33.74 21.25 22.42
CA THR A 458 33.85 22.24 21.34
C THR A 458 34.97 23.26 21.61
N ARG A 459 35.22 23.58 22.88
CA ARG A 459 36.30 24.50 23.27
C ARG A 459 37.68 23.93 22.98
N ASP A 460 37.89 22.65 23.26
CA ASP A 460 39.18 21.99 23.02
C ASP A 460 39.45 21.89 21.52
N PHE A 461 38.42 21.58 20.73
CA PHE A 461 38.51 21.58 19.28
C PHE A 461 38.80 22.98 18.72
N SER A 462 38.18 24.04 19.25
CA SER A 462 38.48 25.44 18.88
C SER A 462 39.92 25.83 19.17
N LEU A 463 40.47 25.44 20.32
CA LEU A 463 41.87 25.70 20.68
C LEU A 463 42.84 24.98 19.75
N PHE A 464 42.53 23.73 19.39
CA PHE A 464 43.31 22.94 18.44
C PHE A 464 43.27 23.56 17.03
N SER A 465 42.07 23.86 16.53
CA SER A 465 41.86 24.36 15.17
C SER A 465 42.24 25.83 14.98
N LYS A 466 42.45 26.58 16.07
CA LYS A 466 42.69 28.03 16.08
C LYS A 466 41.57 28.86 15.44
N PHE A 467 40.35 28.32 15.40
CA PHE A 467 39.16 29.04 14.97
C PHE A 467 38.44 29.66 16.17
N ASP A 468 37.74 30.78 15.96
CA ASP A 468 36.85 31.32 16.98
C ASP A 468 35.67 30.37 17.22
N MET A 469 35.06 30.44 18.41
CA MET A 469 33.99 29.53 18.82
C MET A 469 32.81 29.45 17.85
N LYS A 470 32.46 30.55 17.17
CA LYS A 470 31.33 30.56 16.23
C LYS A 470 31.70 29.80 14.95
N SER A 471 32.90 30.03 14.43
CA SER A 471 33.43 29.29 13.28
C SER A 471 33.61 27.80 13.60
N THR A 472 34.15 27.48 14.78
CA THR A 472 34.27 26.09 15.26
C THR A 472 32.90 25.40 15.34
N LEU A 473 31.89 26.05 15.92
CA LEU A 473 30.55 25.49 15.99
C LEU A 473 29.98 25.26 14.60
N ASN A 474 30.16 26.19 13.67
CA ASN A 474 29.72 26.00 12.28
C ASN A 474 30.38 24.77 11.63
N ILE A 475 31.67 24.53 11.89
CA ILE A 475 32.39 23.34 11.39
C ILE A 475 31.81 22.07 12.00
N ILE A 476 31.61 22.04 13.32
CA ILE A 476 31.01 20.89 14.02
C ILE A 476 29.62 20.59 13.45
N LEU A 477 28.80 21.60 13.22
CA LEU A 477 27.47 21.42 12.64
C LEU A 477 27.51 20.95 11.18
N ASP A 478 28.51 21.37 10.38
CA ASP A 478 28.73 20.77 9.05
C ASP A 478 29.03 19.27 9.21
N LEU A 479 29.98 18.90 10.06
CA LEU A 479 30.35 17.51 10.30
C LEU A 479 29.18 16.65 10.83
N GLU A 480 28.28 17.23 11.63
CA GLU A 480 27.06 16.60 12.14
C GLU A 480 26.07 16.25 11.01
N ILE A 481 25.87 17.16 10.04
CA ILE A 481 24.99 16.94 8.88
C ILE A 481 25.47 15.73 8.06
N PHE A 482 26.78 15.59 7.90
CA PHE A 482 27.39 14.45 7.20
C PHE A 482 27.43 13.17 8.04
N GLY A 483 27.00 13.21 9.30
CA GLY A 483 26.96 12.03 10.19
C GLY A 483 28.32 11.62 10.73
N LEU A 484 29.34 12.48 10.61
CA LEU A 484 30.69 12.21 11.07
C LEU A 484 30.80 12.37 12.59
N LEU A 485 29.94 13.17 13.21
CA LEU A 485 29.84 13.30 14.66
C LEU A 485 28.40 13.56 15.08
N SER A 486 28.14 13.41 16.38
CA SER A 486 26.93 13.87 17.06
C SER A 486 27.29 14.99 18.03
N TYR A 487 26.54 16.10 18.00
CA TYR A 487 26.79 17.25 18.87
C TYR A 487 25.64 17.42 19.88
N ASP A 488 25.98 17.58 21.16
CA ASP A 488 25.02 17.95 22.19
C ASP A 488 25.10 19.45 22.49
N SER A 489 24.05 20.17 22.07
CA SER A 489 23.91 21.60 22.28
C SER A 489 23.77 22.02 23.75
N PHE A 490 23.37 21.10 24.64
CA PHE A 490 23.20 21.41 26.07
C PHE A 490 24.54 21.38 26.80
N SER A 491 25.36 20.36 26.58
CA SER A 491 26.67 20.25 27.22
C SER A 491 27.79 20.97 26.45
N GLY A 492 27.62 21.25 25.16
CA GLY A 492 28.68 21.77 24.29
C GLY A 492 29.75 20.73 23.97
N LEU A 493 29.38 19.46 24.06
CA LEU A 493 30.24 18.31 23.77
C LEU A 493 29.81 17.66 22.44
N PHE A 494 30.76 17.05 21.74
CA PHE A 494 30.48 16.20 20.59
C PHE A 494 31.14 14.83 20.73
N LYS A 495 30.55 13.83 20.10
CA LYS A 495 31.09 12.47 20.00
C LYS A 495 31.30 12.16 18.52
N VAL A 496 32.49 11.68 18.17
CA VAL A 496 32.79 11.31 16.78
C VAL A 496 32.26 9.92 16.49
N ASN A 497 31.63 9.75 15.33
CA ASN A 497 31.10 8.48 14.88
C ASN A 497 32.18 7.69 14.11
N PRO A 498 32.18 6.35 14.14
CA PRO A 498 33.10 5.52 13.34
C PRO A 498 33.09 5.87 11.85
N TRP A 499 31.91 6.26 11.33
CA TRP A 499 31.71 6.73 9.97
C TRP A 499 32.64 7.90 9.59
N ALA A 500 33.11 8.72 10.53
CA ALA A 500 34.05 9.80 10.23
C ALA A 500 35.35 9.31 9.60
N VAL A 501 35.91 8.21 10.09
CA VAL A 501 37.15 7.63 9.56
C VAL A 501 36.84 6.90 8.25
N GLN A 502 35.75 6.14 8.23
CA GLN A 502 35.31 5.35 7.07
C GLN A 502 35.01 6.27 5.86
N PHE A 503 34.31 7.37 6.06
CA PHE A 503 34.00 8.38 5.03
C PHE A 503 35.27 9.00 4.43
N MET A 504 36.27 9.30 5.25
CA MET A 504 37.55 9.85 4.78
C MET A 504 38.41 8.80 4.07
N ASN A 505 38.31 7.53 4.47
CA ASN A 505 39.00 6.42 3.81
C ASN A 505 38.31 6.01 2.50
N ALA A 506 36.98 6.18 2.40
CA ALA A 506 36.21 5.95 1.18
C ALA A 506 36.70 6.83 0.02
N GLU A 507 37.02 8.10 0.29
CA GLU A 507 37.62 9.02 -0.70
C GLU A 507 38.95 8.52 -1.24
N LYS A 508 39.77 7.93 -0.37
CA LYS A 508 41.07 7.32 -0.71
C LYS A 508 40.94 5.92 -1.30
N ARG A 509 39.71 5.38 -1.41
CA ARG A 509 39.44 4.00 -1.84
C ARG A 509 40.01 2.94 -0.90
N GLU A 510 40.09 3.25 0.39
CA GLU A 510 40.60 2.37 1.46
C GLU A 510 39.48 1.78 2.34
N PHE A 511 38.21 2.05 2.01
CA PHE A 511 37.04 1.53 2.71
C PHE A 511 35.95 1.14 1.71
N ASP A 512 35.27 0.01 1.97
CA ASP A 512 34.14 -0.45 1.15
C ASP A 512 32.84 0.20 1.62
N TYR A 513 32.35 1.15 0.84
CA TYR A 513 31.10 1.89 1.06
C TYR A 513 30.01 1.41 0.10
N ASP A 514 28.77 1.83 0.32
CA ASP A 514 27.69 1.58 -0.64
C ASP A 514 27.20 2.86 -1.32
N ASN A 515 26.41 2.67 -2.37
CA ASN A 515 25.81 3.74 -3.16
C ASN A 515 24.28 3.70 -3.10
N LEU A 516 23.70 3.10 -2.04
CA LEU A 516 22.26 2.91 -1.93
C LEU A 516 21.58 4.26 -1.64
N LYS A 517 20.89 4.78 -2.65
CA LYS A 517 20.10 6.00 -2.61
C LYS A 517 18.78 5.80 -3.34
N ILE A 518 17.69 6.06 -2.64
CA ILE A 518 16.33 5.95 -3.15
C ILE A 518 15.71 7.35 -3.15
N GLU A 519 15.13 7.72 -4.28
CA GLU A 519 14.43 8.99 -4.47
C GLU A 519 12.93 8.73 -4.60
N SER A 520 12.15 9.32 -3.69
CA SER A 520 10.68 9.30 -3.71
C SER A 520 10.16 10.59 -4.34
N LEU A 521 9.43 10.50 -5.46
CA LEU A 521 8.91 11.67 -6.19
C LEU A 521 7.50 12.03 -5.70
N VAL A 522 7.32 13.23 -5.15
CA VAL A 522 6.13 13.57 -4.36
C VAL A 522 5.58 14.97 -4.63
N GLY A 523 4.27 15.12 -4.44
CA GLY A 523 3.61 16.42 -4.33
C GLY A 523 3.58 16.91 -2.87
N ILE A 524 3.20 18.17 -2.68
CA ILE A 524 3.08 18.78 -1.35
C ILE A 524 2.03 18.03 -0.52
N GLY A 525 2.45 17.53 0.65
CA GLY A 525 1.60 16.81 1.61
C GLY A 525 1.40 15.32 1.32
N ASP A 526 2.06 14.78 0.29
CA ASP A 526 2.05 13.34 0.05
C ASP A 526 2.84 12.57 1.13
N THR A 527 2.33 11.39 1.49
CA THR A 527 3.08 10.42 2.32
C THR A 527 4.18 9.78 1.49
N VAL A 528 5.42 9.86 1.98
CA VAL A 528 6.62 9.35 1.30
C VAL A 528 7.06 8.01 1.83
N ALA A 529 6.84 7.77 3.13
CA ALA A 529 7.13 6.51 3.79
C ALA A 529 6.24 6.32 5.02
N LYS A 530 6.06 5.05 5.38
CA LYS A 530 5.37 4.61 6.59
C LYS A 530 6.28 3.64 7.33
N ILE A 531 6.46 3.84 8.63
CA ILE A 531 7.19 2.95 9.53
C ILE A 531 6.18 2.34 10.49
N ASP A 532 6.20 1.02 10.60
CA ASP A 532 5.50 0.24 11.62
C ASP A 532 6.53 -0.13 12.71
N PHE A 533 6.42 0.50 13.88
CA PHE A 533 7.37 0.26 14.97
C PHE A 533 7.24 -1.13 15.59
N TYR A 534 6.06 -1.76 15.48
CA TYR A 534 5.81 -3.09 16.04
C TYR A 534 6.44 -4.19 15.19
N LEU A 535 6.30 -4.10 13.87
CA LEU A 535 6.92 -5.04 12.92
C LEU A 535 8.37 -4.68 12.57
N ASN A 536 8.81 -3.46 12.88
CA ASN A 536 10.06 -2.89 12.41
C ASN A 536 10.18 -2.94 10.87
N GLU A 537 9.09 -2.58 10.20
CA GLU A 537 9.01 -2.51 8.74
C GLU A 537 8.83 -1.05 8.30
N MET A 538 9.47 -0.67 7.20
CA MET A 538 9.32 0.65 6.59
C MET A 538 8.96 0.51 5.10
N ASP A 539 7.75 0.93 4.75
CA ASP A 539 7.33 1.07 3.37
C ASP A 539 7.73 2.45 2.84
N ILE A 540 8.48 2.50 1.73
CA ILE A 540 8.78 3.71 0.99
C ILE A 540 7.95 3.72 -0.29
N PHE A 541 7.25 4.82 -0.55
CA PHE A 541 6.34 4.96 -1.68
C PHE A 541 6.91 5.87 -2.78
N ARG A 542 6.29 5.80 -3.96
CA ARG A 542 6.54 6.68 -5.12
C ARG A 542 7.97 6.62 -5.65
N ILE A 543 8.55 5.43 -5.58
CA ILE A 543 9.86 5.12 -6.13
C ILE A 543 9.68 4.80 -7.62
N ASN A 544 10.30 5.60 -8.49
CA ASN A 544 10.31 5.29 -9.93
C ASN A 544 11.37 4.21 -10.24
N LYS A 545 12.60 4.46 -9.80
CA LYS A 545 13.75 3.59 -10.01
C LYS A 545 14.89 4.00 -9.08
N PHE A 546 15.81 3.08 -8.81
CA PHE A 546 17.03 3.36 -8.07
C PHE A 546 18.14 2.39 -8.47
N ASN A 547 19.38 2.70 -8.09
CA ASN A 547 20.55 1.86 -8.34
C ASN A 547 21.04 1.25 -7.03
N ILE A 548 21.69 0.09 -7.12
CA ILE A 548 22.32 -0.59 -5.98
C ILE A 548 23.84 -0.36 -5.95
N THR A 549 24.45 -0.27 -7.13
CA THR A 549 25.89 -0.09 -7.31
C THR A 549 26.16 0.92 -8.41
N ASN A 550 27.28 1.63 -8.29
CA ASN A 550 27.78 2.56 -9.31
C ASN A 550 28.82 1.92 -10.25
N ARG A 551 29.19 0.65 -10.03
CA ARG A 551 30.20 -0.05 -10.84
C ARG A 551 29.77 -0.22 -12.30
N PHE A 552 28.48 -0.46 -12.52
CA PHE A 552 27.86 -0.63 -13.82
C PHE A 552 26.39 -0.18 -13.76
N GLN A 553 25.75 -0.08 -14.92
CA GLN A 553 24.33 0.26 -14.97
C GLN A 553 23.48 -0.89 -14.41
N PHE A 554 23.07 -0.76 -13.15
CA PHE A 554 22.15 -1.64 -12.45
C PHE A 554 20.92 -0.85 -12.02
N LEU A 555 19.76 -1.18 -12.58
CA LEU A 555 18.54 -0.43 -12.33
C LEU A 555 17.47 -1.31 -11.70
N VAL A 556 16.99 -0.92 -10.53
CA VAL A 556 15.82 -1.52 -9.89
C VAL A 556 14.61 -0.63 -10.16
N ARG A 557 13.53 -1.23 -10.67
CA ARG A 557 12.24 -0.58 -10.89
C ARG A 557 11.16 -1.35 -10.12
N PRO A 558 10.74 -0.85 -8.95
CA PRO A 558 9.65 -1.45 -8.21
C PRO A 558 8.31 -1.31 -8.95
N ARG A 559 7.53 -2.38 -8.95
CA ARG A 559 6.11 -2.39 -9.31
C ARG A 559 5.33 -1.68 -8.20
N MET A 560 4.24 -1.00 -8.58
CA MET A 560 3.46 -0.14 -7.67
C MET A 560 4.27 1.01 -7.04
N SER A 561 5.52 1.24 -7.48
CA SER A 561 6.40 2.28 -6.97
C SER A 561 6.64 2.19 -5.46
N GLN A 562 6.76 0.98 -4.90
CA GLN A 562 6.95 0.76 -3.46
C GLN A 562 8.12 -0.20 -3.18
N VAL A 563 8.85 0.04 -2.10
CA VAL A 563 9.86 -0.87 -1.54
C VAL A 563 9.62 -0.98 -0.04
N LYS A 564 9.72 -2.18 0.51
CA LYS A 564 9.54 -2.44 1.95
C LYS A 564 10.86 -2.83 2.59
N PHE A 565 11.37 -2.03 3.52
CA PHE A 565 12.51 -2.37 4.36
C PHE A 565 12.05 -3.13 5.61
N PHE A 566 12.84 -4.10 6.07
CA PHE A 566 12.53 -4.91 7.26
C PHE A 566 13.72 -5.12 8.20
N GLY A 567 14.81 -4.37 8.00
CA GLY A 567 15.98 -4.33 8.89
C GLY A 567 17.27 -4.06 8.13
N GLU A 568 18.19 -3.28 8.71
CA GLU A 568 19.58 -3.06 8.23
C GLU A 568 19.77 -3.11 6.70
N LYS A 569 19.15 -2.17 5.97
CA LYS A 569 19.23 -2.02 4.51
C LYS A 569 18.68 -3.18 3.68
N ASN A 570 18.12 -4.22 4.30
CA ASN A 570 17.40 -5.30 3.62
C ASN A 570 16.00 -4.83 3.23
N PHE A 571 15.59 -5.18 2.01
CA PHE A 571 14.27 -4.80 1.51
C PHE A 571 13.65 -5.84 0.58
N LEU A 572 12.32 -5.80 0.51
CA LEU A 572 11.48 -6.57 -0.39
C LEU A 572 10.90 -5.64 -1.46
N LEU A 573 10.81 -6.12 -2.69
CA LEU A 573 10.07 -5.46 -3.75
C LEU A 573 9.44 -6.48 -4.72
N ASP A 574 8.33 -6.08 -5.32
CA ASP A 574 7.88 -6.64 -6.58
C ASP A 574 8.40 -5.73 -7.69
N GLY A 575 8.84 -6.26 -8.84
CA GLY A 575 9.33 -5.39 -9.91
C GLY A 575 10.34 -5.98 -10.85
N ASP A 576 11.07 -5.09 -11.52
CA ASP A 576 11.99 -5.40 -12.60
C ASP A 576 13.41 -4.91 -12.24
N LEU A 577 14.41 -5.77 -12.44
CA LEU A 577 15.82 -5.48 -12.26
C LEU A 577 16.51 -5.56 -13.61
N TYR A 578 17.19 -4.50 -14.02
CA TYR A 578 17.87 -4.42 -15.32
C TYR A 578 19.38 -4.38 -15.13
N ILE A 579 20.08 -5.23 -15.86
CA ILE A 579 21.54 -5.33 -15.85
C ILE A 579 22.04 -5.83 -17.20
N GLY A 580 22.89 -5.04 -17.85
CA GLY A 580 23.46 -5.42 -19.16
C GLY A 580 22.35 -5.70 -20.19
N ASN A 581 22.37 -6.93 -20.74
CA ASN A 581 21.38 -7.40 -21.71
C ASN A 581 20.18 -8.15 -21.09
N PHE A 582 20.06 -8.13 -19.75
CA PHE A 582 19.08 -8.91 -19.01
C PHE A 582 18.11 -8.02 -18.24
N ALA A 583 16.87 -8.50 -18.14
CA ALA A 583 15.91 -8.01 -17.16
C ALA A 583 15.34 -9.18 -16.36
N PHE A 584 15.32 -9.06 -15.05
CA PHE A 584 14.68 -10.02 -14.15
C PHE A 584 13.40 -9.41 -13.61
N SER A 585 12.27 -10.10 -13.76
CA SER A 585 10.97 -9.64 -13.28
C SER A 585 10.37 -10.66 -12.34
N GLY A 586 9.80 -10.23 -11.22
CA GLY A 586 9.24 -11.16 -10.25
C GLY A 586 8.41 -10.46 -9.18
N ASN A 587 7.89 -11.29 -8.27
CA ASN A 587 7.27 -10.87 -7.02
C ASN A 587 8.11 -11.39 -5.86
N ASP A 588 7.95 -10.76 -4.68
CA ASP A 588 8.65 -11.14 -3.45
C ASP A 588 10.17 -11.20 -3.63
N ILE A 589 10.74 -10.26 -4.40
CA ILE A 589 12.18 -10.18 -4.60
C ILE A 589 12.81 -9.57 -3.36
N GLN A 590 13.61 -10.36 -2.65
CA GLN A 590 14.30 -9.94 -1.44
C GLN A 590 15.74 -9.52 -1.76
N PHE A 591 16.10 -8.29 -1.46
CA PHE A 591 17.49 -7.87 -1.40
C PHE A 591 18.04 -8.08 0.01
N ASN A 592 19.09 -8.89 0.10
CA ASN A 592 19.88 -9.04 1.33
C ASN A 592 21.16 -8.20 1.20
N TYR A 593 21.34 -7.23 2.08
CA TYR A 593 22.49 -6.33 2.09
C TYR A 593 23.78 -7.02 2.55
N ASP A 594 23.68 -7.95 3.51
CA ASP A 594 24.81 -8.71 4.05
C ASP A 594 25.37 -9.68 3.02
N ASP A 595 24.50 -10.29 2.20
CA ASP A 595 24.88 -11.16 1.08
C ASP A 595 25.15 -10.37 -0.22
N PHE A 596 24.81 -9.08 -0.24
CA PHE A 596 24.81 -8.19 -1.40
C PHE A 596 24.17 -8.81 -2.65
N ALA A 597 23.00 -9.42 -2.46
CA ALA A 597 22.33 -10.26 -3.45
C ALA A 597 20.81 -10.11 -3.44
N PHE A 598 20.20 -10.36 -4.60
CA PHE A 598 18.75 -10.48 -4.77
C PHE A 598 18.33 -11.95 -4.82
N TYR A 599 17.34 -12.31 -4.01
CA TYR A 599 16.69 -13.61 -3.98
C TYR A 599 15.31 -13.48 -4.62
N PHE A 600 15.07 -14.28 -5.64
CA PHE A 600 13.83 -14.25 -6.41
C PHE A 600 12.84 -15.31 -5.91
N GLY A 601 11.58 -14.91 -5.77
CA GLY A 601 10.47 -15.80 -5.46
C GLY A 601 10.02 -16.66 -6.65
N LEU A 602 8.88 -17.31 -6.48
CA LEU A 602 8.26 -18.19 -7.48
C LEU A 602 7.70 -17.42 -8.68
N ASN A 603 7.64 -18.08 -9.84
CA ASN A 603 7.16 -17.55 -11.12
C ASN A 603 7.91 -16.28 -11.57
N SER A 604 9.21 -16.24 -11.31
CA SER A 604 10.08 -15.16 -11.76
C SER A 604 10.50 -15.37 -13.22
N LEU A 605 10.80 -14.28 -13.89
CA LEU A 605 11.07 -14.23 -15.32
C LEU A 605 12.44 -13.63 -15.58
N MET A 606 13.18 -14.23 -16.51
CA MET A 606 14.39 -13.70 -17.09
C MET A 606 14.11 -13.36 -18.55
N LEU A 607 14.29 -12.09 -18.87
CA LEU A 607 13.94 -11.45 -20.13
C LEU A 607 15.20 -10.89 -20.79
N PHE A 608 15.16 -10.78 -22.11
CA PHE A 608 16.25 -10.27 -22.94
C PHE A 608 15.77 -9.04 -23.72
N PRO A 609 15.72 -7.84 -23.08
CA PRO A 609 15.14 -6.63 -23.69
C PRO A 609 15.84 -6.14 -24.96
N GLY A 610 16.99 -6.72 -25.33
CA GLY A 610 17.72 -6.43 -26.56
C GLY A 610 18.51 -5.13 -26.51
N SER A 611 19.52 -5.02 -27.37
CA SER A 611 20.11 -3.71 -27.69
C SER A 611 19.15 -2.95 -28.62
N GLN A 612 19.17 -1.61 -28.61
CA GLN A 612 18.26 -0.74 -29.40
C GLN A 612 18.24 -1.01 -30.93
N ILE A 613 19.05 -1.94 -31.44
CA ILE A 613 19.26 -2.23 -32.87
C ILE A 613 18.45 -3.46 -33.34
N ASP A 614 18.08 -4.42 -32.48
CA ASP A 614 17.59 -5.75 -32.92
C ASP A 614 16.13 -6.10 -32.53
N GLY A 615 15.39 -5.17 -31.91
CA GLY A 615 14.05 -5.46 -31.40
C GLY A 615 14.09 -6.28 -30.09
N ALA A 616 12.97 -6.29 -29.36
CA ALA A 616 12.89 -7.02 -28.10
C ALA A 616 12.77 -8.53 -28.37
N SER A 617 13.59 -9.34 -27.69
CA SER A 617 13.48 -10.81 -27.74
C SER A 617 12.09 -11.24 -27.31
N SER A 618 11.55 -12.24 -27.99
CA SER A 618 10.31 -12.90 -27.57
C SER A 618 10.55 -13.95 -26.48
N SER A 619 11.81 -14.35 -26.29
CA SER A 619 12.22 -15.42 -25.38
C SER A 619 12.10 -15.00 -23.92
N VAL A 620 11.44 -15.84 -23.12
CA VAL A 620 11.25 -15.65 -21.69
C VAL A 620 11.62 -16.95 -20.97
N ILE A 621 12.59 -16.88 -20.07
CA ILE A 621 12.94 -17.98 -19.18
C ILE A 621 12.15 -17.80 -17.89
N HIS A 622 11.36 -18.81 -17.52
CA HIS A 622 10.63 -18.88 -16.26
C HIS A 622 11.47 -19.68 -15.28
N PHE A 623 11.60 -19.18 -14.05
CA PHE A 623 12.36 -19.82 -13.00
C PHE A 623 11.76 -19.57 -11.62
N ASP A 624 12.10 -20.46 -10.71
CA ASP A 624 11.75 -20.41 -9.29
C ASP A 624 13.05 -20.40 -8.47
N GLU A 625 13.08 -19.66 -7.35
CA GLU A 625 14.16 -19.69 -6.35
C GLU A 625 15.58 -19.52 -6.95
N ALA A 626 15.84 -18.34 -7.54
CA ALA A 626 17.15 -17.97 -8.06
C ALA A 626 17.80 -16.85 -7.26
N VAL A 627 19.11 -16.67 -7.43
CA VAL A 627 19.90 -15.64 -6.74
C VAL A 627 20.69 -14.82 -7.76
N LEU A 628 20.64 -13.49 -7.65
CA LEU A 628 21.49 -12.55 -8.38
C LEU A 628 22.43 -11.87 -7.39
N LEU A 629 23.69 -12.30 -7.36
CA LEU A 629 24.73 -11.63 -6.60
C LEU A 629 25.21 -10.40 -7.37
N VAL A 630 25.13 -9.22 -6.74
CA VAL A 630 25.49 -7.95 -7.37
C VAL A 630 27.02 -7.81 -7.42
N ASP A 631 27.70 -8.07 -6.32
CA ASP A 631 29.17 -8.09 -6.20
C ASP A 631 29.58 -8.98 -5.01
N SER A 632 30.86 -8.99 -4.63
CA SER A 632 31.30 -9.63 -3.39
C SER A 632 30.90 -8.81 -2.14
N LEU A 633 30.92 -9.47 -0.97
CA LEU A 633 30.49 -8.85 0.29
C LEU A 633 31.35 -7.66 0.72
N ASP A 634 32.62 -7.67 0.36
CA ASP A 634 33.62 -6.64 0.69
C ASP A 634 33.92 -5.71 -0.51
N ASN A 635 33.03 -5.68 -1.52
CA ASN A 635 33.15 -4.84 -2.71
C ASN A 635 31.82 -4.17 -3.10
N LYS A 636 31.02 -3.75 -2.12
CA LYS A 636 29.75 -3.02 -2.34
C LYS A 636 29.96 -1.71 -3.11
N SER A 637 31.13 -1.09 -2.92
CA SER A 637 31.57 0.12 -3.61
C SER A 637 31.93 -0.12 -5.07
N GLY A 638 32.25 -1.37 -5.44
CA GLY A 638 32.72 -1.75 -6.77
C GLY A 638 34.12 -1.23 -7.12
N LEU A 639 34.94 -0.93 -6.11
CA LEU A 639 36.33 -0.47 -6.29
C LEU A 639 37.21 -1.53 -6.93
N GLU A 640 37.00 -2.80 -6.57
CA GLU A 640 37.67 -3.93 -7.20
C GLU A 640 36.88 -4.41 -8.43
N GLN A 641 37.59 -4.58 -9.55
CA GLN A 641 37.00 -5.17 -10.74
C GLN A 641 37.05 -6.70 -10.62
N LEU A 642 36.08 -7.26 -9.91
CA LEU A 642 35.93 -8.70 -9.77
C LEU A 642 35.27 -9.30 -11.00
N ASN A 643 36.06 -10.09 -11.71
CA ASN A 643 35.70 -10.84 -12.89
C ASN A 643 34.84 -12.09 -12.55
N ASP A 644 33.88 -12.01 -11.65
CA ASP A 644 32.93 -13.11 -11.43
C ASP A 644 31.55 -12.58 -11.06
N PHE A 645 31.39 -11.27 -11.14
CA PHE A 645 30.20 -10.53 -10.74
C PHE A 645 29.83 -9.52 -11.84
N PRO A 646 28.53 -9.21 -11.99
CA PRO A 646 27.39 -9.81 -11.28
C PRO A 646 27.11 -11.23 -11.75
N ARG A 647 26.55 -12.03 -10.86
CA ARG A 647 26.36 -13.47 -11.08
C ARG A 647 24.91 -13.86 -10.81
N PHE A 648 24.28 -14.47 -11.81
CA PHE A 648 22.98 -15.08 -11.67
C PHE A 648 23.14 -16.59 -11.50
N HIS A 649 22.48 -17.16 -10.50
CA HIS A 649 22.48 -18.58 -10.22
C HIS A 649 21.04 -19.09 -10.08
N MET A 650 20.67 -20.01 -10.96
CA MET A 650 19.40 -20.73 -10.93
C MET A 650 19.68 -22.16 -10.47
N SER A 651 19.19 -22.52 -9.28
CA SER A 651 19.50 -23.81 -8.64
C SER A 651 18.51 -24.93 -9.02
N GLN A 652 17.29 -24.55 -9.42
CA GLN A 652 16.24 -25.45 -9.86
C GLN A 652 16.07 -25.41 -11.38
N ALA A 653 15.32 -26.34 -11.94
CA ALA A 653 15.01 -26.34 -13.36
C ALA A 653 14.03 -25.21 -13.70
N GLY A 654 14.26 -24.54 -14.85
CA GLY A 654 13.36 -23.54 -15.40
C GLY A 654 12.70 -24.02 -16.68
N TYR A 655 11.96 -23.16 -17.38
CA TYR A 655 11.47 -23.46 -18.72
C TYR A 655 11.45 -22.23 -19.63
N LEU A 656 11.61 -22.46 -20.93
CA LEU A 656 11.52 -21.42 -21.96
C LEU A 656 10.07 -21.24 -22.42
N SER A 657 9.70 -20.02 -22.77
CA SER A 657 8.51 -19.70 -23.56
C SER A 657 8.78 -18.54 -24.51
N TYR A 658 7.95 -18.35 -25.54
CA TYR A 658 8.01 -17.16 -26.41
C TYR A 658 6.70 -16.37 -26.30
N LEU A 659 6.72 -15.09 -25.88
CA LEU A 659 5.57 -14.16 -25.84
C LEU A 659 4.17 -14.82 -25.63
N ASN A 660 4.05 -15.68 -24.60
CA ASN A 660 2.85 -16.44 -24.19
C ASN A 660 2.46 -17.69 -25.00
N ASN A 661 3.32 -18.17 -25.90
CA ASN A 661 3.22 -19.52 -26.43
C ASN A 661 3.99 -20.47 -25.51
N PRO A 662 3.30 -21.42 -24.83
CA PRO A 662 3.99 -22.40 -24.01
C PRO A 662 4.88 -23.24 -24.93
N VAL A 663 6.18 -23.18 -24.66
CA VAL A 663 7.15 -24.04 -25.29
C VAL A 663 7.53 -25.07 -24.25
N ASN A 664 7.55 -26.32 -24.66
CA ASN A 664 7.94 -27.37 -23.75
C ASN A 664 9.45 -27.59 -23.82
N PHE A 665 10.25 -26.60 -23.43
CA PHE A 665 11.70 -26.79 -23.27
C PHE A 665 12.08 -26.52 -21.82
N LEU A 666 12.48 -27.58 -21.12
CA LEU A 666 12.91 -27.53 -19.73
C LEU A 666 14.40 -27.22 -19.68
N LEU A 667 14.77 -26.27 -18.85
CA LEU A 667 16.14 -25.79 -18.68
C LEU A 667 16.80 -26.46 -17.48
N ASP A 668 18.04 -26.91 -17.66
CA ASP A 668 18.85 -27.37 -16.55
C ASP A 668 19.25 -26.18 -15.64
N PRO A 669 19.51 -26.40 -14.34
CA PRO A 669 20.12 -25.40 -13.48
C PRO A 669 21.40 -24.84 -14.11
N PHE A 670 21.55 -23.51 -14.09
CA PHE A 670 22.70 -22.85 -14.70
C PHE A 670 23.17 -21.65 -13.88
N GLN A 671 24.39 -21.21 -14.18
CA GLN A 671 24.98 -19.99 -13.63
C GLN A 671 25.52 -19.15 -14.78
N ILE A 672 25.27 -17.85 -14.72
CA ILE A 672 25.90 -16.87 -15.60
C ILE A 672 26.70 -15.93 -14.72
N SER A 673 28.01 -15.87 -14.96
CA SER A 673 28.89 -14.84 -14.38
C SER A 673 29.05 -13.68 -15.37
N TYR A 674 29.48 -12.51 -14.89
CA TYR A 674 29.71 -11.30 -15.71
C TYR A 674 28.47 -10.80 -16.45
N LEU A 675 27.30 -10.82 -15.80
CA LEU A 675 26.03 -10.46 -16.43
C LEU A 675 26.02 -9.10 -17.14
N HIS A 676 26.78 -8.12 -16.64
CA HIS A 676 26.82 -6.79 -17.23
C HIS A 676 27.44 -6.77 -18.63
N ASP A 677 28.56 -7.49 -18.81
CA ASP A 677 29.40 -7.43 -20.01
C ASP A 677 29.20 -8.61 -20.97
N VAL A 678 28.48 -9.65 -20.55
CA VAL A 678 28.30 -10.85 -21.37
C VAL A 678 27.39 -10.58 -22.57
N SER A 679 27.91 -10.91 -23.76
CA SER A 679 27.12 -10.89 -24.99
C SER A 679 26.17 -12.08 -25.03
N LEU A 680 24.92 -11.84 -25.42
CA LEU A 680 23.93 -12.91 -25.61
C LEU A 680 24.44 -13.99 -26.59
N SER A 681 25.21 -13.60 -27.62
CA SER A 681 25.78 -14.54 -28.59
C SER A 681 26.71 -15.62 -28.01
N ASN A 682 27.23 -15.40 -26.80
CA ASN A 682 28.18 -16.30 -26.13
C ASN A 682 27.49 -17.17 -25.07
N LEU A 683 26.18 -17.00 -24.87
CA LEU A 683 25.42 -17.73 -23.88
C LEU A 683 24.72 -18.92 -24.54
N THR A 684 24.79 -20.03 -23.83
CA THR A 684 24.10 -21.25 -24.20
C THR A 684 23.39 -21.79 -22.97
N PHE A 685 22.21 -22.38 -23.16
CA PHE A 685 21.43 -22.95 -22.07
C PHE A 685 21.10 -24.40 -22.35
N ASN A 686 21.60 -25.30 -21.51
CA ASN A 686 21.34 -26.72 -21.62
C ASN A 686 19.94 -27.05 -21.09
N GLY A 687 19.33 -28.06 -21.69
CA GLY A 687 18.04 -28.56 -21.25
C GLY A 687 17.53 -29.66 -22.15
N ALA A 688 16.22 -29.87 -22.13
CA ALA A 688 15.57 -30.89 -22.92
C ALA A 688 14.16 -30.48 -23.36
N LEU A 689 13.80 -30.92 -24.56
CA LEU A 689 12.45 -30.76 -25.07
C LEU A 689 11.51 -31.78 -24.41
N TYR A 690 10.33 -31.32 -23.98
CA TYR A 690 9.32 -32.13 -23.32
C TYR A 690 8.04 -32.27 -24.18
N LEU A 691 7.79 -33.42 -24.78
CA LEU A 691 6.55 -33.71 -25.51
C LEU A 691 5.81 -34.89 -24.89
N ASP A 692 5.61 -34.86 -23.57
CA ASP A 692 5.05 -35.97 -22.77
C ASP A 692 5.74 -37.33 -23.04
N GLY A 693 7.03 -37.30 -23.39
CA GLY A 693 7.88 -38.46 -23.65
C GLY A 693 9.01 -38.58 -22.63
N LEU A 694 9.99 -39.45 -22.92
CA LEU A 694 11.20 -39.58 -22.11
C LEU A 694 12.13 -38.37 -22.33
N ILE A 695 12.30 -37.55 -21.28
CA ILE A 695 13.10 -36.32 -21.31
C ILE A 695 14.56 -36.58 -21.70
N ASP A 696 15.13 -37.71 -21.25
CA ASP A 696 16.54 -38.04 -21.45
C ASP A 696 16.93 -38.21 -22.93
N GLU A 697 15.97 -38.43 -23.82
CA GLU A 697 16.19 -38.69 -25.25
C GLU A 697 16.20 -37.43 -26.12
N LEU A 698 15.78 -36.27 -25.57
CA LEU A 698 15.61 -35.01 -26.32
C LEU A 698 16.41 -33.85 -25.72
N LYS A 699 17.66 -34.11 -25.34
CA LYS A 699 18.58 -33.08 -24.81
C LYS A 699 19.02 -32.12 -25.92
N GLY A 700 19.05 -30.84 -25.59
CA GLY A 700 19.45 -29.78 -26.51
C GLY A 700 20.13 -28.63 -25.80
N GLU A 701 20.78 -27.79 -26.59
CA GLU A 701 21.45 -26.56 -26.14
C GLU A 701 20.80 -25.38 -26.86
N LEU A 702 20.20 -24.46 -26.10
CA LEU A 702 19.58 -23.25 -26.62
C LEU A 702 20.64 -22.16 -26.81
N ASN A 703 20.65 -21.56 -28.01
CA ASN A 703 21.54 -20.47 -28.39
C ASN A 703 20.72 -19.33 -28.98
N PHE A 704 21.22 -18.10 -28.90
CA PHE A 704 20.55 -16.95 -29.50
C PHE A 704 20.68 -16.95 -31.03
N ASP A 705 19.58 -16.67 -31.71
CA ASP A 705 19.53 -16.46 -33.15
C ASP A 705 19.90 -15.02 -33.54
N LYS A 706 19.85 -14.71 -34.84
CA LYS A 706 20.16 -13.37 -35.37
C LYS A 706 19.15 -12.27 -34.99
N PHE A 707 18.00 -12.66 -34.46
CA PHE A 707 16.92 -11.77 -34.00
C PHE A 707 16.89 -11.67 -32.46
N GLY A 708 17.81 -12.32 -31.76
CA GLY A 708 17.90 -12.30 -30.30
C GLY A 708 16.93 -13.26 -29.61
N ASP A 709 16.36 -14.24 -30.32
CA ASP A 709 15.55 -15.31 -29.74
C ASP A 709 16.37 -16.57 -29.47
N LEU A 710 16.08 -17.26 -28.37
CA LEU A 710 16.65 -18.58 -28.09
C LEU A 710 16.11 -19.60 -29.08
N GLN A 711 16.96 -20.46 -29.61
CA GLN A 711 16.60 -21.54 -30.52
C GLN A 711 17.49 -22.77 -30.27
N THR A 712 17.03 -23.94 -30.65
CA THR A 712 17.87 -25.16 -30.61
C THR A 712 17.54 -26.10 -31.75
N THR A 713 18.52 -26.92 -32.10
CA THR A 713 18.40 -28.03 -33.05
C THR A 713 18.81 -29.31 -32.34
N ILE A 714 17.92 -30.29 -32.28
CA ILE A 714 18.13 -31.58 -31.61
C ILE A 714 18.10 -32.69 -32.66
N GLU A 715 19.17 -33.48 -32.72
CA GLU A 715 19.26 -34.65 -33.60
C GLU A 715 18.83 -35.93 -32.85
N ALA A 716 17.65 -36.44 -33.18
CA ALA A 716 17.15 -37.74 -32.73
C ALA A 716 17.68 -38.85 -33.67
N VAL A 717 18.93 -39.26 -33.46
CA VAL A 717 19.60 -40.30 -34.27
C VAL A 717 18.94 -41.66 -34.08
N ASP A 718 18.62 -42.00 -32.84
CA ASP A 718 17.83 -43.17 -32.47
C ASP A 718 16.33 -42.83 -32.52
N SER A 719 15.49 -43.87 -32.53
CA SER A 719 14.03 -43.69 -32.52
C SER A 719 13.57 -43.25 -31.13
N VAL A 720 13.06 -42.02 -31.02
CA VAL A 720 12.60 -41.39 -29.77
C VAL A 720 11.07 -41.43 -29.69
N GLY A 721 10.55 -41.66 -28.48
CA GLY A 721 9.11 -41.63 -28.22
C GLY A 721 8.55 -40.22 -27.98
N LEU A 722 7.57 -39.82 -28.77
CA LEU A 722 6.80 -38.58 -28.61
C LEU A 722 5.35 -38.90 -28.20
N TYR A 723 4.70 -37.98 -27.48
CA TYR A 723 3.28 -38.07 -27.09
C TYR A 723 2.95 -39.35 -26.30
N LYS A 724 3.70 -39.63 -25.22
CA LYS A 724 3.60 -40.88 -24.43
C LYS A 724 3.80 -42.14 -25.28
N ASP A 725 4.87 -42.16 -26.08
CA ASP A 725 5.25 -43.26 -26.99
C ASP A 725 4.22 -43.59 -28.09
N LYS A 726 3.21 -42.74 -28.30
CA LYS A 726 2.22 -42.90 -29.39
C LYS A 726 2.83 -42.70 -30.77
N VAL A 727 3.91 -41.93 -30.87
CA VAL A 727 4.62 -41.66 -32.11
C VAL A 727 6.11 -41.82 -31.87
N LYS A 728 6.74 -42.72 -32.62
CA LYS A 728 8.18 -42.88 -32.70
C LYS A 728 8.73 -41.95 -33.77
N PHE A 729 9.70 -41.12 -33.41
CA PHE A 729 10.33 -40.14 -34.30
C PHE A 729 11.82 -40.43 -34.46
N GLN A 730 12.33 -40.23 -35.68
CA GLN A 730 13.77 -40.25 -35.98
C GLN A 730 14.07 -39.13 -36.98
N GLY A 731 14.99 -38.22 -36.63
CA GLY A 731 15.29 -37.05 -37.46
C GLY A 731 15.80 -35.85 -36.66
N VAL A 732 15.51 -34.65 -37.15
CA VAL A 732 15.96 -33.38 -36.56
C VAL A 732 14.75 -32.58 -36.07
N LEU A 733 14.81 -32.10 -34.83
CA LEU A 733 13.86 -31.14 -34.26
C LEU A 733 14.50 -29.76 -34.23
N ASN A 734 13.76 -28.74 -34.64
CA ASN A 734 14.17 -27.34 -34.64
C ASN A 734 13.15 -26.53 -33.83
N LEU A 735 13.59 -25.96 -32.72
CA LEU A 735 12.78 -25.07 -31.89
C LEU A 735 13.20 -23.62 -32.15
N THR A 736 12.26 -22.78 -32.57
CA THR A 736 12.46 -21.33 -32.79
C THR A 736 11.26 -20.55 -32.24
N SER A 737 11.33 -19.21 -32.25
CA SER A 737 10.19 -18.35 -31.85
C SER A 737 8.94 -18.53 -32.71
N SER A 738 9.05 -19.19 -33.87
CA SER A 738 7.92 -19.55 -34.73
C SER A 738 7.21 -20.86 -34.34
N GLY A 739 7.81 -21.67 -33.47
CA GLY A 739 7.29 -22.97 -33.04
C GLY A 739 8.33 -24.09 -33.08
N LEU A 740 7.87 -25.31 -32.78
CA LEU A 740 8.67 -26.52 -32.85
C LEU A 740 8.40 -27.23 -34.17
N PHE A 741 9.45 -27.42 -34.97
CA PHE A 741 9.37 -28.07 -36.27
C PHE A 741 10.24 -29.32 -36.31
N ALA A 742 9.85 -30.29 -37.13
CA ALA A 742 10.54 -31.56 -37.24
C ALA A 742 10.78 -31.94 -38.70
N SER A 743 11.92 -32.59 -38.94
CA SER A 743 12.36 -33.10 -40.24
C SER A 743 12.82 -34.55 -40.04
N GLY A 744 12.09 -35.53 -40.59
CA GLY A 744 12.40 -36.94 -40.34
C GLY A 744 11.26 -37.90 -40.58
N ASN A 745 11.37 -39.06 -39.96
CA ASN A 745 10.44 -40.18 -40.06
C ASN A 745 9.61 -40.31 -38.78
N PHE A 746 8.33 -40.60 -38.94
CA PHE A 746 7.35 -40.77 -37.88
C PHE A 746 6.65 -42.11 -38.04
N VAL A 747 6.56 -42.87 -36.96
CA VAL A 747 5.93 -44.19 -36.92
C VAL A 747 4.93 -44.22 -35.77
N SER A 748 3.69 -44.54 -36.05
CA SER A 748 2.63 -44.78 -35.08
C SER A 748 1.83 -46.01 -35.48
N ASP A 749 0.94 -46.47 -34.60
CA ASP A 749 0.11 -47.64 -34.91
C ASP A 749 -0.84 -47.42 -36.09
N ASN A 750 -1.20 -46.16 -36.39
CA ASN A 750 -2.15 -45.81 -37.46
C ASN A 750 -1.48 -45.23 -38.71
N LEU A 751 -0.31 -44.60 -38.58
CA LEU A 751 0.38 -43.89 -39.67
C LEU A 751 1.89 -44.10 -39.62
N VAL A 752 2.50 -44.27 -40.79
CA VAL A 752 3.95 -44.17 -41.00
C VAL A 752 4.21 -43.11 -42.06
N PHE A 753 4.97 -42.06 -41.73
CA PHE A 753 5.19 -40.95 -42.65
C PHE A 753 6.55 -40.27 -42.50
N SER A 754 6.93 -39.47 -43.49
CA SER A 754 8.13 -38.63 -43.42
C SER A 754 7.88 -37.22 -43.93
N SER A 755 8.52 -36.24 -43.31
CA SER A 755 8.41 -34.82 -43.68
C SER A 755 9.76 -34.12 -43.58
N ASP A 756 9.96 -33.11 -44.43
CA ASP A 756 11.10 -32.20 -44.31
C ASP A 756 10.86 -31.08 -43.29
N ASN A 757 9.60 -30.74 -43.06
CA ASN A 757 9.20 -29.66 -42.17
C ASN A 757 7.74 -29.85 -41.74
N ILE A 758 7.54 -30.31 -40.51
CA ILE A 758 6.22 -30.48 -39.91
C ILE A 758 6.19 -29.85 -38.52
N GLU A 759 5.12 -29.13 -38.21
CA GLU A 759 4.94 -28.47 -36.93
C GLU A 759 4.49 -29.49 -35.88
N LEU A 760 5.14 -29.47 -34.73
CA LEU A 760 4.80 -30.24 -33.54
C LEU A 760 4.28 -29.28 -32.46
N SER A 761 3.11 -29.59 -31.92
CA SER A 761 2.55 -28.93 -30.74
C SER A 761 2.27 -29.96 -29.65
N SER A 762 1.80 -29.54 -28.48
CA SER A 762 1.58 -30.42 -27.33
C SER A 762 0.64 -31.62 -27.58
N ALA A 763 -0.28 -31.54 -28.55
CA ALA A 763 -1.25 -32.61 -28.83
C ALA A 763 -1.47 -32.91 -30.32
N LYS A 764 -0.73 -32.25 -31.22
CA LYS A 764 -1.04 -32.24 -32.65
C LYS A 764 0.22 -32.12 -33.51
N ILE A 765 0.23 -32.84 -34.62
CA ILE A 765 1.26 -32.81 -35.66
C ILE A 765 0.62 -32.29 -36.96
N VAL A 766 1.14 -31.21 -37.52
CA VAL A 766 0.53 -30.54 -38.69
C VAL A 766 1.55 -30.10 -39.70
N GLY A 767 1.28 -30.36 -40.97
CA GLY A 767 2.05 -29.77 -42.05
C GLY A 767 2.10 -30.63 -43.30
N SER A 768 3.03 -30.28 -44.18
CA SER A 768 3.26 -31.03 -45.42
C SER A 768 4.03 -32.32 -45.14
N VAL A 769 3.71 -33.39 -45.85
CA VAL A 769 4.32 -34.71 -45.69
C VAL A 769 4.76 -35.22 -47.07
N LYS A 770 5.99 -35.73 -47.15
CA LYS A 770 6.58 -36.27 -48.38
C LYS A 770 6.00 -37.61 -48.76
N ASN A 771 5.99 -38.55 -47.81
CA ASN A 771 5.48 -39.90 -47.99
C ASN A 771 4.65 -40.27 -46.75
N ILE A 772 3.51 -40.91 -46.94
CA ILE A 772 2.68 -41.42 -45.85
C ILE A 772 2.01 -42.72 -46.27
N GLN A 773 1.90 -43.65 -45.34
CA GLN A 773 1.20 -44.92 -45.51
C GLN A 773 0.50 -45.32 -44.21
N ASN A 774 -0.37 -46.32 -44.31
CA ASN A 774 -1.07 -46.90 -43.17
C ASN A 774 -0.10 -47.54 -42.16
N GLY A 775 -0.46 -47.48 -40.88
CA GLY A 775 0.16 -48.23 -39.80
C GLY A 775 -0.42 -49.64 -39.65
N ILE A 776 0.00 -50.34 -38.59
CA ILE A 776 -0.39 -51.72 -38.29
C ILE A 776 -1.91 -51.88 -38.05
N ASN A 777 -2.56 -50.89 -37.44
CA ASN A 777 -4.00 -50.93 -37.13
C ASN A 777 -4.88 -50.77 -38.38
N LEU A 778 -4.32 -50.23 -39.46
CA LEU A 778 -5.02 -49.96 -40.72
C LEU A 778 -4.53 -50.88 -41.84
N ILE A 779 -3.94 -52.04 -41.49
CA ILE A 779 -3.42 -53.00 -42.47
C ILE A 779 -4.51 -53.60 -43.37
N ASP A 780 -5.75 -53.66 -42.87
CA ASP A 780 -6.91 -54.12 -43.62
C ASP A 780 -7.48 -53.05 -44.55
N SER A 781 -7.06 -51.78 -44.40
CA SER A 781 -7.42 -50.68 -45.29
C SER A 781 -6.17 -49.93 -45.76
N PRO A 782 -5.27 -50.61 -46.49
CA PRO A 782 -3.96 -50.07 -46.79
C PRO A 782 -4.03 -48.89 -47.74
N PHE A 783 -3.25 -47.87 -47.45
CA PHE A 783 -3.11 -46.69 -48.29
C PHE A 783 -1.67 -46.19 -48.31
N ILE A 784 -1.29 -45.56 -49.41
CA ILE A 784 -0.01 -44.88 -49.58
C ILE A 784 -0.20 -43.63 -50.43
N THR A 785 0.46 -42.53 -50.06
CA THR A 785 0.46 -41.29 -50.83
C THR A 785 1.73 -40.49 -50.61
N GLN A 786 1.92 -39.48 -51.46
CA GLN A 786 3.03 -38.53 -51.40
C GLN A 786 2.51 -37.09 -51.49
N ASN A 787 3.32 -36.12 -51.03
CA ASN A 787 3.06 -34.68 -51.14
C ASN A 787 1.64 -34.24 -50.70
N ILE A 788 1.30 -34.52 -49.44
CA ILE A 788 -0.01 -34.20 -48.85
C ILE A 788 0.11 -33.23 -47.68
N LEU A 789 -1.04 -32.71 -47.22
CA LEU A 789 -1.15 -32.05 -45.92
C LEU A 789 -1.70 -33.03 -44.89
N LEU A 790 -1.02 -33.14 -43.76
CA LEU A 790 -1.41 -33.97 -42.63
C LEU A 790 -1.86 -33.08 -41.46
N ASN A 791 -2.92 -33.51 -40.81
CA ASN A 791 -3.30 -33.07 -39.47
C ASN A 791 -3.52 -34.33 -38.63
N TYR A 792 -2.61 -34.62 -37.71
CA TYR A 792 -2.62 -35.83 -36.89
C TYR A 792 -2.73 -35.48 -35.40
N PHE A 793 -3.61 -36.17 -34.68
CA PHE A 793 -3.84 -36.04 -33.24
C PHE A 793 -3.45 -37.36 -32.55
N PRO A 794 -2.19 -37.49 -32.09
CA PRO A 794 -1.68 -38.76 -31.56
C PRO A 794 -2.47 -39.35 -30.39
N TYR A 795 -2.95 -38.49 -29.48
CA TYR A 795 -3.70 -38.93 -28.29
C TYR A 795 -5.07 -39.51 -28.65
N GLU A 796 -5.75 -38.91 -29.63
CA GLU A 796 -7.06 -39.34 -30.12
C GLU A 796 -6.95 -40.48 -31.13
N SER A 797 -5.73 -40.75 -31.63
CA SER A 797 -5.50 -41.71 -32.71
C SER A 797 -6.28 -41.35 -33.98
N SER A 798 -6.54 -40.07 -34.22
CA SER A 798 -7.32 -39.55 -35.36
C SER A 798 -6.44 -38.73 -36.30
N PHE A 799 -6.71 -38.77 -37.61
CA PHE A 799 -5.97 -37.99 -38.60
C PHE A 799 -6.83 -37.52 -39.77
N LEU A 800 -6.36 -36.47 -40.43
CA LEU A 800 -6.87 -35.96 -41.71
C LEU A 800 -5.70 -35.76 -42.66
N ILE A 801 -5.78 -36.42 -43.81
CA ILE A 801 -4.88 -36.29 -44.95
C ILE A 801 -5.64 -35.55 -46.06
N LYS A 802 -5.05 -34.47 -46.58
CA LYS A 802 -5.59 -33.74 -47.73
C LYS A 802 -4.64 -33.82 -48.91
N THR A 803 -5.13 -34.27 -50.05
CA THR A 803 -4.38 -34.25 -51.30
C THR A 803 -4.17 -32.81 -51.80
N ILE A 804 -2.97 -32.49 -52.28
CA ILE A 804 -2.67 -31.21 -52.96
C ILE A 804 -2.68 -31.42 -54.48
N SER A 805 -1.77 -32.25 -54.97
CA SER A 805 -1.61 -32.62 -56.39
C SER A 805 -1.76 -34.12 -56.64
N ASP A 806 -1.33 -34.93 -55.69
CA ASP A 806 -1.22 -36.38 -55.83
C ASP A 806 -2.47 -37.06 -55.25
N THR A 807 -2.77 -38.26 -55.74
CA THR A 807 -3.88 -39.09 -55.24
C THR A 807 -3.42 -40.04 -54.15
N VAL A 808 -4.32 -40.39 -53.22
CA VAL A 808 -4.08 -41.47 -52.27
C VAL A 808 -4.35 -42.82 -52.92
N THR A 809 -3.32 -43.66 -53.05
CA THR A 809 -3.49 -45.02 -53.57
C THR A 809 -3.95 -45.95 -52.45
N LEU A 810 -5.15 -46.52 -52.61
CA LEU A 810 -5.84 -47.44 -51.68
C LEU A 810 -5.83 -48.86 -52.26
N TYR A 811 -5.61 -49.87 -51.42
CA TYR A 811 -5.59 -51.29 -51.80
C TYR A 811 -4.74 -51.61 -53.04
N SER A 812 -3.65 -50.87 -53.25
CA SER A 812 -2.73 -50.94 -54.40
C SER A 812 -3.30 -50.62 -55.79
N LYS A 813 -4.63 -50.52 -55.97
CA LYS A 813 -5.29 -50.45 -57.28
C LYS A 813 -6.29 -49.31 -57.44
N PHE A 814 -6.67 -48.65 -56.35
CA PHE A 814 -7.61 -47.55 -56.38
C PHE A 814 -6.92 -46.25 -55.99
N ASN A 815 -7.43 -45.11 -56.49
CA ASN A 815 -6.86 -43.80 -56.21
C ASN A 815 -7.94 -42.84 -55.73
N LEU A 816 -7.68 -42.07 -54.67
CA LEU A 816 -8.58 -41.04 -54.15
C LEU A 816 -7.93 -39.66 -54.30
N PHE A 817 -8.59 -38.75 -54.99
CA PHE A 817 -8.26 -37.32 -54.96
C PHE A 817 -9.23 -36.60 -54.02
N GLY A 818 -8.75 -36.16 -52.86
CA GLY A 818 -9.54 -35.46 -51.85
C GLY A 818 -9.03 -35.63 -50.42
N ASP A 819 -9.95 -35.71 -49.47
CA ASP A 819 -9.67 -35.84 -48.05
C ASP A 819 -9.80 -37.31 -47.63
N LEU A 820 -8.79 -37.86 -46.96
CA LEU A 820 -8.84 -39.15 -46.27
C LEU A 820 -8.75 -38.88 -44.77
N TYR A 821 -9.67 -39.38 -43.96
CA TYR A 821 -9.66 -39.16 -42.52
C TYR A 821 -10.01 -40.41 -41.73
N PHE A 822 -9.43 -40.50 -40.54
CA PHE A 822 -9.64 -41.58 -39.59
C PHE A 822 -10.08 -40.97 -38.26
N ASP A 823 -11.23 -41.41 -37.76
CA ASP A 823 -11.86 -40.88 -36.55
C ASP A 823 -11.51 -41.68 -35.28
N GLY A 824 -10.57 -42.62 -35.38
CA GLY A 824 -10.18 -43.54 -34.31
C GLY A 824 -10.79 -44.94 -34.46
N GLU A 825 -11.84 -45.08 -35.27
CA GLU A 825 -12.50 -46.38 -35.52
C GLU A 825 -12.59 -46.71 -37.02
N ASN A 826 -12.93 -45.74 -37.86
CA ASN A 826 -13.28 -45.94 -39.26
C ASN A 826 -12.43 -45.08 -40.19
N LEU A 827 -11.94 -45.69 -41.28
CA LEU A 827 -11.25 -44.97 -42.35
C LEU A 827 -12.28 -44.49 -43.38
N ASN A 828 -12.36 -43.18 -43.53
CA ASN A 828 -13.34 -42.50 -44.37
C ASN A 828 -12.65 -41.58 -45.37
N GLY A 829 -13.36 -41.17 -46.41
CA GLY A 829 -12.85 -40.19 -47.35
C GLY A 829 -13.93 -39.36 -48.02
N ARG A 830 -13.48 -38.34 -48.73
CA ARG A 830 -14.30 -37.41 -49.50
C ARG A 830 -13.54 -37.00 -50.74
N GLY A 831 -14.16 -37.04 -51.91
CA GLY A 831 -13.55 -36.57 -53.14
C GLY A 831 -13.87 -37.43 -54.35
N GLU A 832 -12.91 -37.54 -55.26
CA GLU A 832 -13.01 -38.34 -56.47
C GLU A 832 -12.22 -39.64 -56.30
N PHE A 833 -12.91 -40.77 -56.33
CA PHE A 833 -12.36 -42.10 -56.25
C PHE A 833 -12.29 -42.74 -57.64
N TYR A 834 -11.10 -43.19 -58.03
CA TYR A 834 -10.81 -43.79 -59.33
C TYR A 834 -10.47 -45.27 -59.18
N SER A 835 -11.05 -46.08 -60.05
CA SER A 835 -10.64 -47.44 -60.35
C SER A 835 -10.27 -47.56 -61.83
N ASP A 836 -9.76 -48.72 -62.24
CA ASP A 836 -9.49 -49.04 -63.64
C ASP A 836 -10.72 -48.89 -64.55
N TYR A 837 -11.93 -49.02 -64.01
CA TYR A 837 -13.17 -49.04 -64.76
C TYR A 837 -14.10 -47.87 -64.44
N SER A 838 -13.94 -47.22 -63.29
CA SER A 838 -14.94 -46.28 -62.79
C SER A 838 -14.36 -45.06 -62.09
N THR A 839 -15.08 -43.95 -62.20
CA THR A 839 -14.89 -42.77 -61.34
C THR A 839 -16.13 -42.61 -60.46
N ILE A 840 -15.93 -42.50 -59.15
CA ILE A 840 -16.97 -42.33 -58.14
C ILE A 840 -16.67 -41.04 -57.37
N VAL A 841 -17.54 -40.05 -57.46
CA VAL A 841 -17.40 -38.79 -56.72
C VAL A 841 -18.39 -38.78 -55.57
N SER A 842 -17.91 -38.66 -54.33
CA SER A 842 -18.78 -38.59 -53.14
C SER A 842 -18.22 -37.68 -52.04
N SER A 843 -19.13 -37.17 -51.21
CA SER A 843 -18.80 -36.52 -49.94
C SER A 843 -18.48 -37.52 -48.82
N HIS A 844 -18.85 -38.80 -48.99
CA HIS A 844 -18.73 -39.86 -47.99
C HIS A 844 -18.33 -41.18 -48.67
N HIS A 845 -17.05 -41.49 -48.59
CA HIS A 845 -16.50 -42.82 -48.84
C HIS A 845 -16.18 -43.49 -47.51
N TYR A 846 -16.48 -44.78 -47.40
CA TYR A 846 -16.08 -45.64 -46.30
C TYR A 846 -15.20 -46.76 -46.83
N PHE A 847 -14.04 -46.96 -46.20
CA PHE A 847 -13.04 -47.94 -46.60
C PHE A 847 -12.95 -49.04 -45.54
N SER A 848 -13.14 -50.29 -45.97
CA SER A 848 -13.09 -51.48 -45.10
C SER A 848 -12.28 -52.61 -45.74
N SER A 849 -12.03 -53.69 -45.00
CA SER A 849 -11.27 -54.85 -45.49
C SER A 849 -11.82 -55.48 -46.77
N ASP A 850 -13.14 -55.41 -46.96
CA ASP A 850 -13.84 -56.17 -47.98
C ASP A 850 -14.42 -55.26 -49.07
N ASN A 851 -14.88 -54.06 -48.69
CA ASN A 851 -15.70 -53.20 -49.53
C ASN A 851 -15.29 -51.73 -49.42
N ILE A 852 -15.50 -51.00 -50.52
CA ILE A 852 -15.48 -49.53 -50.55
C ILE A 852 -16.90 -49.07 -50.81
N MET A 853 -17.47 -48.34 -49.85
CA MET A 853 -18.86 -47.86 -49.92
C MET A 853 -18.87 -46.35 -50.14
N SER A 854 -19.73 -45.87 -51.02
CA SER A 854 -19.89 -44.45 -51.32
C SER A 854 -21.37 -44.08 -51.29
N ALA A 855 -21.74 -43.09 -50.50
CA ALA A 855 -23.14 -42.60 -50.41
C ALA A 855 -23.34 -41.35 -51.26
N ASP A 856 -24.55 -41.09 -51.74
CA ASP A 856 -24.91 -39.91 -52.56
C ASP A 856 -23.89 -39.61 -53.68
N ALA A 857 -23.41 -40.66 -54.33
CA ALA A 857 -22.30 -40.59 -55.25
C ALA A 857 -22.75 -40.27 -56.69
N SER A 858 -21.84 -39.70 -57.46
CA SER A 858 -21.87 -39.73 -58.92
C SER A 858 -20.93 -40.83 -59.40
N CYS A 859 -21.44 -41.79 -60.17
CA CYS A 859 -20.70 -42.95 -60.66
C CYS A 859 -20.66 -42.93 -62.19
N ILE A 860 -19.46 -43.05 -62.75
CA ILE A 860 -19.24 -43.19 -64.19
C ILE A 860 -18.41 -44.45 -64.39
N ILE A 861 -18.81 -45.31 -65.33
CA ILE A 861 -18.04 -46.49 -65.75
C ILE A 861 -17.61 -46.29 -67.21
N TYR A 862 -16.37 -46.66 -67.53
CA TYR A 862 -15.73 -46.44 -68.84
C TYR A 862 -15.49 -47.74 -69.59
N ASP A 863 -15.50 -47.67 -70.92
CA ASP A 863 -14.94 -48.72 -71.79
C ASP A 863 -13.44 -48.50 -71.99
N GLN A 864 -12.62 -49.40 -71.45
CA GLN A 864 -11.16 -49.35 -71.59
C GLN A 864 -10.67 -49.51 -73.05
N LYS A 865 -11.44 -50.15 -73.93
CA LYS A 865 -11.03 -50.37 -75.34
C LYS A 865 -11.27 -49.15 -76.24
N LYS A 866 -12.15 -48.21 -75.85
CA LYS A 866 -12.54 -47.04 -76.65
C LYS A 866 -12.31 -45.74 -75.86
N ILE A 867 -11.14 -45.12 -76.05
CA ILE A 867 -10.80 -43.73 -75.63
C ILE A 867 -11.52 -43.29 -74.34
N MET A 868 -11.49 -44.12 -73.28
CA MET A 868 -12.17 -43.88 -71.99
C MET A 868 -13.55 -43.20 -72.12
N SER A 869 -14.40 -43.69 -73.02
CA SER A 869 -15.73 -43.11 -73.20
C SER A 869 -16.72 -43.71 -72.20
N PRO A 870 -17.59 -42.91 -71.57
CA PRO A 870 -18.48 -43.37 -70.50
C PRO A 870 -19.52 -44.33 -71.08
N CYS A 871 -19.50 -45.59 -70.63
CA CYS A 871 -20.47 -46.60 -71.01
C CYS A 871 -21.68 -46.62 -70.07
N PHE A 872 -21.51 -46.14 -68.85
CA PHE A 872 -22.57 -45.96 -67.86
C PHE A 872 -22.33 -44.67 -67.06
N SER A 873 -23.42 -44.01 -66.67
CA SER A 873 -23.38 -42.93 -65.69
C SER A 873 -24.63 -42.93 -64.81
N ALA A 874 -24.45 -42.56 -63.55
CA ALA A 874 -25.52 -42.41 -62.57
C ALA A 874 -25.16 -41.35 -61.52
N ASN A 875 -26.17 -40.63 -61.02
CA ASN A 875 -26.02 -39.61 -59.99
C ASN A 875 -26.91 -39.94 -58.79
N SER A 876 -26.55 -39.45 -57.60
CA SER A 876 -27.32 -39.72 -56.37
C SER A 876 -27.54 -41.22 -56.18
N VAL A 877 -26.45 -42.00 -56.23
CA VAL A 877 -26.47 -43.46 -56.06
C VAL A 877 -25.64 -43.87 -54.87
N SER A 878 -25.95 -45.02 -54.26
CA SER A 878 -24.99 -45.65 -53.34
C SER A 878 -24.21 -46.72 -54.09
N VAL A 879 -22.88 -46.64 -54.02
CA VAL A 879 -21.97 -47.53 -54.73
C VAL A 879 -21.21 -48.38 -53.72
N GLU A 880 -21.21 -49.69 -53.93
CA GLU A 880 -20.43 -50.66 -53.16
C GLU A 880 -19.49 -51.40 -54.12
N GLN A 881 -18.20 -51.13 -53.99
CA GLN A 881 -17.14 -51.78 -54.73
C GLN A 881 -16.56 -52.91 -53.86
N HIS A 882 -16.82 -54.16 -54.24
CA HIS A 882 -16.26 -55.32 -53.55
C HIS A 882 -14.82 -55.57 -54.01
N LEU A 883 -13.89 -55.72 -53.06
CA LEU A 883 -12.45 -55.80 -53.33
C LEU A 883 -12.01 -57.17 -53.87
N PHE A 884 -12.64 -58.26 -53.41
CA PHE A 884 -12.25 -59.65 -53.70
C PHE A 884 -13.01 -60.29 -54.87
N SER A 885 -14.29 -59.95 -55.05
CA SER A 885 -15.11 -60.50 -56.15
C SER A 885 -14.88 -59.78 -57.47
N ASP A 886 -14.24 -58.60 -57.45
CA ASP A 886 -14.15 -57.65 -58.55
C ASP A 886 -15.55 -57.36 -59.14
N SER A 887 -16.46 -56.89 -58.28
CA SER A 887 -17.81 -56.51 -58.67
C SER A 887 -18.20 -55.16 -58.08
N VAL A 888 -19.03 -54.41 -58.82
CA VAL A 888 -19.55 -53.10 -58.38
C VAL A 888 -21.07 -53.19 -58.28
N PHE A 889 -21.61 -52.88 -57.11
CA PHE A 889 -23.03 -52.75 -56.90
C PHE A 889 -23.40 -51.27 -56.85
N VAL A 890 -24.36 -50.86 -57.66
CA VAL A 890 -24.84 -49.47 -57.71
C VAL A 890 -26.34 -49.48 -57.45
N SER A 891 -26.75 -48.93 -56.31
CA SER A 891 -28.16 -48.80 -55.94
C SER A 891 -28.67 -47.40 -56.30
N LYS A 892 -29.82 -47.36 -56.96
CA LYS A 892 -30.49 -46.14 -57.36
C LYS A 892 -31.15 -45.46 -56.16
N SER A 893 -30.95 -44.15 -56.00
CA SER A 893 -31.77 -43.35 -55.07
C SER A 893 -32.98 -42.73 -55.78
N THR A 894 -32.75 -41.85 -56.76
CA THR A 894 -33.82 -41.07 -57.40
C THR A 894 -33.74 -40.96 -58.91
N THR A 895 -32.55 -40.96 -59.51
CA THR A 895 -32.38 -40.80 -60.96
C THR A 895 -32.13 -42.14 -61.66
N PRO A 896 -32.67 -42.37 -62.86
CA PRO A 896 -32.41 -43.60 -63.61
C PRO A 896 -30.93 -43.72 -64.00
N PHE A 897 -30.50 -44.93 -64.29
CA PHE A 897 -29.18 -45.19 -64.85
C PHE A 897 -29.12 -44.75 -66.30
N HIS A 898 -27.97 -44.27 -66.77
CA HIS A 898 -27.79 -43.86 -68.17
C HIS A 898 -26.72 -44.74 -68.85
N LEU A 899 -27.00 -45.15 -70.08
CA LEU A 899 -26.10 -45.88 -70.97
C LEU A 899 -25.80 -45.00 -72.21
N PRO A 900 -24.77 -44.14 -72.14
CA PRO A 900 -24.55 -43.09 -73.13
C PRO A 900 -24.26 -43.60 -74.55
N PHE A 901 -23.56 -44.73 -74.71
CA PHE A 901 -23.20 -45.24 -76.04
C PHE A 901 -24.40 -45.59 -76.92
N ILE A 902 -25.48 -46.06 -76.31
CA ILE A 902 -26.70 -46.48 -77.01
C ILE A 902 -27.83 -45.46 -76.86
N ASN A 903 -27.62 -44.36 -76.12
CA ASN A 903 -28.62 -43.36 -75.74
C ASN A 903 -29.85 -43.97 -75.04
N TYR A 904 -29.59 -44.75 -73.98
CA TYR A 904 -30.62 -45.34 -73.13
C TYR A 904 -30.59 -44.78 -71.72
N SER A 905 -31.78 -44.65 -71.12
CA SER A 905 -31.96 -44.53 -69.68
C SER A 905 -32.66 -45.78 -69.17
N VAL A 906 -32.16 -46.37 -68.08
CA VAL A 906 -32.54 -47.67 -67.54
C VAL A 906 -32.94 -47.46 -66.08
N ASP A 907 -34.23 -47.62 -65.80
CA ASP A 907 -34.82 -47.34 -64.49
C ASP A 907 -35.12 -48.65 -63.75
N PHE A 908 -34.14 -49.11 -62.99
CA PHE A 908 -34.16 -50.30 -62.13
C PHE A 908 -33.65 -49.93 -60.72
N ASP A 909 -33.91 -50.73 -59.69
CA ASP A 909 -33.48 -50.42 -58.32
C ASP A 909 -31.96 -50.52 -58.16
N PHE A 910 -31.31 -51.49 -58.81
CA PHE A 910 -29.87 -51.66 -58.72
C PHE A 910 -29.24 -52.14 -60.02
N LEU A 911 -27.93 -51.89 -60.12
CA LEU A 911 -27.02 -52.40 -61.11
C LEU A 911 -25.98 -53.26 -60.39
N PHE A 912 -25.81 -54.50 -60.83
CA PHE A 912 -24.66 -55.33 -60.51
C PHE A 912 -23.72 -55.40 -61.71
N PHE A 913 -22.52 -54.87 -61.56
CA PHE A 913 -21.49 -54.89 -62.59
C PHE A 913 -20.44 -55.95 -62.25
N ASP A 914 -20.37 -56.99 -63.08
CA ASP A 914 -19.34 -58.02 -63.01
C ASP A 914 -18.14 -57.60 -63.88
N LEU A 915 -17.02 -57.27 -63.22
CA LEU A 915 -15.82 -56.80 -63.91
C LEU A 915 -15.15 -57.90 -64.74
N LYS A 916 -15.38 -59.19 -64.43
CA LYS A 916 -14.76 -60.33 -65.14
C LYS A 916 -15.46 -60.59 -66.47
N SER A 917 -16.79 -60.64 -66.45
CA SER A 917 -17.60 -60.84 -67.66
C SER A 917 -17.79 -59.54 -68.46
N ARG A 918 -17.56 -58.38 -67.85
CA ARG A 918 -17.82 -57.04 -68.39
C ARG A 918 -19.31 -56.82 -68.72
N GLU A 919 -20.16 -57.37 -67.87
CA GLU A 919 -21.61 -57.31 -68.00
C GLU A 919 -22.26 -56.58 -66.82
N MET A 920 -23.18 -55.69 -67.16
CA MET A 920 -23.98 -54.90 -66.24
C MET A 920 -25.39 -55.48 -66.17
N TYR A 921 -25.77 -56.02 -65.02
CA TYR A 921 -27.07 -56.62 -64.76
C TYR A 921 -27.97 -55.62 -64.03
N PHE A 922 -29.12 -55.30 -64.62
CA PHE A 922 -30.10 -54.36 -64.10
C PHE A 922 -31.33 -55.11 -63.60
N GLU A 923 -31.65 -54.93 -62.32
CA GLU A 923 -32.72 -55.66 -61.64
C GLU A 923 -33.41 -54.79 -60.58
N ASN A 924 -34.62 -55.18 -60.18
CA ASN A 924 -35.35 -54.57 -59.09
C ASN A 924 -35.27 -55.44 -57.83
N ASN A 925 -35.40 -54.84 -56.64
CA ASN A 925 -35.39 -55.58 -55.37
C ASN A 925 -36.48 -56.68 -55.32
N GLN A 926 -37.62 -56.42 -55.98
CA GLN A 926 -38.66 -57.42 -56.22
C GLN A 926 -38.54 -57.97 -57.64
N LEU A 927 -38.13 -59.23 -57.79
CA LEU A 927 -37.94 -59.91 -59.08
C LEU A 927 -39.18 -59.90 -60.01
N SER A 928 -40.38 -59.69 -59.47
CA SER A 928 -41.62 -59.60 -60.25
C SER A 928 -41.99 -58.17 -60.70
N SER A 929 -41.25 -57.15 -60.24
CA SER A 929 -41.54 -55.75 -60.56
C SER A 929 -40.88 -55.33 -61.87
N GLU A 930 -41.60 -54.56 -62.67
CA GLU A 930 -41.11 -54.10 -63.97
C GLU A 930 -40.14 -52.91 -63.82
N GLY A 931 -38.98 -53.00 -64.47
CA GLY A 931 -38.12 -51.85 -64.74
C GLY A 931 -38.55 -51.14 -66.03
N THR A 932 -38.16 -49.88 -66.19
CA THR A 932 -38.48 -49.08 -67.38
C THR A 932 -37.21 -48.73 -68.15
N LEU A 933 -37.19 -49.02 -69.45
CA LEU A 933 -36.10 -48.66 -70.36
C LEU A 933 -36.58 -47.60 -71.34
N ILE A 934 -35.84 -46.51 -71.47
CA ILE A 934 -36.18 -45.35 -72.30
C ILE A 934 -35.08 -45.13 -73.35
N THR A 935 -35.43 -45.16 -74.62
CA THR A 935 -34.51 -44.85 -75.74
C THR A 935 -34.85 -43.52 -76.38
N GLU A 936 -33.84 -42.70 -76.66
CA GLU A 936 -34.02 -41.42 -77.36
C GLU A 936 -34.04 -41.56 -78.89
N GLN A 937 -33.72 -42.74 -79.42
CA GLN A 937 -33.64 -42.97 -80.87
C GLN A 937 -35.01 -43.11 -81.56
N TYR A 938 -36.05 -43.30 -80.76
CA TYR A 938 -37.41 -43.56 -81.23
C TYR A 938 -38.38 -42.58 -80.58
N GLY A 939 -39.29 -42.03 -81.38
CA GLY A 939 -40.26 -41.03 -80.92
C GLY A 939 -39.65 -39.63 -80.71
N LYS A 940 -40.51 -38.61 -80.52
CA LYS A 940 -40.06 -37.20 -80.32
C LYS A 940 -39.66 -36.87 -78.88
N LYS A 941 -40.04 -37.68 -77.91
CA LYS A 941 -39.83 -37.47 -76.47
C LYS A 941 -39.12 -38.66 -75.81
N GLY A 942 -38.41 -39.47 -76.60
CA GLY A 942 -37.99 -40.81 -76.22
C GLY A 942 -39.13 -41.82 -76.23
N PHE A 943 -38.77 -43.10 -76.24
CA PHE A 943 -39.67 -44.24 -76.27
C PHE A 943 -39.38 -45.17 -75.09
N ALA A 944 -40.40 -45.43 -74.28
CA ALA A 944 -40.30 -46.26 -73.09
C ALA A 944 -40.89 -47.65 -73.30
N TYR A 945 -40.26 -48.68 -72.74
CA TYR A 945 -40.77 -50.05 -72.66
C TYR A 945 -40.31 -50.72 -71.36
N ASN A 946 -40.99 -51.80 -70.98
CA ASN A 946 -40.82 -52.43 -69.67
C ASN A 946 -40.27 -53.85 -69.78
N ALA A 947 -39.50 -54.26 -68.78
CA ALA A 947 -38.93 -55.60 -68.64
C ALA A 947 -38.66 -55.95 -67.17
N LEU A 948 -38.44 -57.22 -66.86
CA LEU A 948 -38.08 -57.64 -65.49
C LEU A 948 -36.58 -57.53 -65.20
N ASP A 949 -35.75 -57.71 -66.23
CA ASP A 949 -34.29 -57.64 -66.12
C ASP A 949 -33.65 -57.22 -67.45
N ALA A 950 -32.45 -56.65 -67.37
CA ALA A 950 -31.65 -56.32 -68.54
C ALA A 950 -30.16 -56.54 -68.27
N VAL A 951 -29.43 -56.94 -69.31
CA VAL A 951 -27.99 -57.15 -69.29
C VAL A 951 -27.35 -56.30 -70.36
N TYR A 952 -26.43 -55.41 -69.98
CA TYR A 952 -25.62 -54.62 -70.90
C TYR A 952 -24.19 -55.15 -70.96
N ASN A 953 -23.78 -55.62 -72.14
CA ASN A 953 -22.42 -56.09 -72.37
C ASN A 953 -21.58 -54.95 -72.94
N ILE A 954 -20.55 -54.53 -72.20
CA ILE A 954 -19.71 -53.37 -72.57
C ILE A 954 -18.90 -53.66 -73.85
N GLU A 955 -18.46 -54.90 -74.06
CA GLU A 955 -17.64 -55.27 -75.21
C GLU A 955 -18.40 -55.19 -76.53
N THR A 956 -19.60 -55.77 -76.57
CA THR A 956 -20.45 -55.74 -77.77
C THR A 956 -21.25 -54.44 -77.88
N ASN A 957 -21.37 -53.68 -76.79
CA ASN A 957 -22.28 -52.54 -76.63
C ASN A 957 -23.75 -52.93 -76.86
N GLU A 958 -24.11 -54.18 -76.57
CA GLU A 958 -25.47 -54.70 -76.75
C GLU A 958 -26.20 -54.71 -75.40
N LEU A 959 -27.42 -54.16 -75.40
CA LEU A 959 -28.34 -54.22 -74.26
C LEU A 959 -29.36 -55.33 -74.53
N CYS A 960 -29.19 -56.47 -73.89
CA CYS A 960 -30.10 -57.60 -73.95
C CYS A 960 -31.15 -57.46 -72.84
N VAL A 961 -32.41 -57.52 -73.22
CA VAL A 961 -33.53 -57.36 -72.29
C VAL A 961 -34.29 -58.69 -72.27
N ASN A 962 -34.51 -59.25 -71.07
CA ASN A 962 -35.26 -60.50 -70.90
C ASN A 962 -36.61 -60.23 -70.26
N SER A 963 -37.54 -61.17 -70.43
CA SER A 963 -38.90 -61.07 -69.88
C SER A 963 -39.59 -59.74 -70.21
N VAL A 964 -39.41 -59.27 -71.44
CA VAL A 964 -39.92 -57.99 -71.94
C VAL A 964 -41.44 -58.05 -72.07
N PHE A 965 -42.11 -57.03 -71.53
CA PHE A 965 -43.54 -56.80 -71.72
C PHE A 965 -43.84 -56.39 -73.18
N PRO A 966 -45.09 -56.55 -73.66
CA PRO A 966 -45.45 -56.18 -75.02
C PRO A 966 -45.08 -54.71 -75.34
N ILE A 967 -44.20 -54.49 -76.31
CA ILE A 967 -43.63 -53.18 -76.67
C ILE A 967 -44.70 -52.34 -77.39
N PRO A 968 -45.14 -51.17 -76.87
CA PRO A 968 -46.24 -50.41 -77.44
C PRO A 968 -45.83 -49.52 -78.62
N ILE A 969 -46.34 -49.77 -79.83
CA ILE A 969 -46.03 -49.01 -81.04
C ILE A 969 -47.31 -48.50 -81.71
N LYS A 970 -47.62 -47.21 -81.48
CA LYS A 970 -48.82 -46.53 -82.01
C LYS A 970 -50.13 -47.26 -81.70
N LYS A 971 -50.60 -48.12 -82.60
CA LYS A 971 -51.87 -48.88 -82.48
C LYS A 971 -51.63 -50.39 -82.30
N PHE A 972 -50.39 -50.80 -82.07
CA PHE A 972 -49.98 -52.19 -81.97
C PHE A 972 -49.11 -52.40 -80.73
N LEU A 973 -49.08 -53.61 -80.20
CA LEU A 973 -48.05 -54.08 -79.27
C LEU A 973 -47.20 -55.12 -80.01
N ILE A 974 -45.89 -55.11 -79.80
CA ILE A 974 -44.98 -56.14 -80.30
C ILE A 974 -44.57 -57.02 -79.13
N GLN A 975 -44.84 -58.32 -79.21
CA GLN A 975 -44.25 -59.31 -78.32
C GLN A 975 -43.09 -60.01 -79.05
N PRO A 976 -41.83 -59.82 -78.61
CA PRO A 976 -40.67 -60.55 -79.15
C PRO A 976 -40.82 -62.07 -78.99
N SER A 977 -40.16 -62.85 -79.85
CA SER A 977 -40.05 -64.30 -79.63
C SER A 977 -39.26 -64.56 -78.34
N ASN A 978 -39.72 -65.52 -77.53
CA ASN A 978 -39.18 -65.84 -76.20
C ASN A 978 -39.19 -64.68 -75.18
N ASN A 979 -39.95 -63.62 -75.42
CA ASN A 979 -40.03 -62.43 -74.56
C ASN A 979 -38.65 -61.77 -74.31
N SER A 980 -37.70 -61.88 -75.22
CA SER A 980 -36.39 -61.24 -75.10
C SER A 980 -35.87 -60.72 -76.43
N PHE A 981 -34.97 -59.75 -76.39
CA PHE A 981 -34.23 -59.26 -77.55
C PHE A 981 -33.00 -58.46 -77.10
N CYS A 982 -32.02 -58.29 -78.00
CA CYS A 982 -30.88 -57.42 -77.77
C CYS A 982 -30.92 -56.20 -78.69
N VAL A 983 -30.77 -55.02 -78.11
CA VAL A 983 -30.57 -53.76 -78.83
C VAL A 983 -29.21 -53.82 -79.53
N LEU A 984 -29.17 -53.35 -80.78
CA LEU A 984 -27.94 -53.30 -81.56
C LEU A 984 -26.93 -52.33 -80.93
N SER A 985 -25.65 -52.50 -81.22
CA SER A 985 -24.55 -51.66 -80.70
C SER A 985 -24.66 -50.16 -80.96
N ASN A 986 -25.55 -49.75 -81.86
CA ASN A 986 -25.87 -48.36 -82.15
C ASN A 986 -27.16 -47.87 -81.46
N GLY A 987 -27.72 -48.61 -80.52
CA GLY A 987 -28.95 -48.30 -79.78
C GLY A 987 -30.27 -48.53 -80.53
N LYS A 988 -30.23 -49.03 -81.76
CA LYS A 988 -31.45 -49.35 -82.52
C LYS A 988 -32.03 -50.69 -82.12
N PHE A 989 -33.36 -50.79 -82.15
CA PHE A 989 -34.03 -52.07 -82.03
C PHE A 989 -33.57 -53.03 -83.15
N PRO A 990 -33.41 -54.33 -82.82
CA PRO A 990 -33.11 -55.33 -83.83
C PRO A 990 -34.32 -55.55 -84.75
N VAL A 991 -34.14 -56.35 -85.79
CA VAL A 991 -35.28 -56.99 -86.45
C VAL A 991 -35.83 -58.03 -85.48
N PHE A 992 -37.04 -57.83 -84.97
CA PHE A 992 -37.71 -58.79 -84.12
C PHE A 992 -38.15 -59.98 -84.97
N LYS A 993 -37.38 -61.08 -84.91
CA LYS A 993 -37.68 -62.31 -85.66
C LYS A 993 -38.79 -63.10 -84.97
N ASN A 994 -39.69 -63.66 -85.77
CA ASN A 994 -40.82 -64.47 -85.29
C ASN A 994 -41.67 -63.79 -84.19
N ALA A 995 -41.78 -62.46 -84.21
CA ALA A 995 -42.53 -61.70 -83.21
C ALA A 995 -44.05 -61.79 -83.44
N THR A 996 -44.80 -61.54 -82.37
CA THR A 996 -46.26 -61.44 -82.41
C THR A 996 -46.69 -59.98 -82.38
N LEU A 997 -47.39 -59.54 -83.43
CA LEU A 997 -47.96 -58.20 -83.51
C LEU A 997 -49.42 -58.25 -83.02
N ILE A 998 -49.72 -57.51 -81.96
CA ILE A 998 -51.04 -57.45 -81.33
C ILE A 998 -51.70 -56.12 -81.72
N LYS A 999 -52.73 -56.15 -82.56
CA LYS A 999 -53.45 -54.92 -82.94
C LYS A 999 -54.47 -54.55 -81.87
N ASN A 1000 -54.21 -53.47 -81.13
CA ASN A 1000 -55.09 -52.97 -80.09
C ASN A 1000 -56.41 -52.45 -80.71
N ARG A 1001 -57.51 -53.16 -80.48
CA ARG A 1001 -58.87 -52.73 -80.84
C ARG A 1001 -59.66 -52.47 -79.57
N ARG A 1002 -60.28 -51.30 -79.45
CA ARG A 1002 -61.15 -50.88 -78.33
C ARG A 1002 -62.34 -51.82 -78.01
N VAL A 1003 -62.54 -52.90 -78.77
CA VAL A 1003 -63.68 -53.83 -78.65
C VAL A 1003 -63.21 -55.28 -78.79
N PHE A 1004 -62.68 -55.84 -77.70
CA PHE A 1004 -62.62 -57.26 -77.28
C PHE A 1004 -62.28 -58.40 -78.28
N LYS A 1005 -61.58 -58.15 -79.39
CA LYS A 1005 -60.82 -59.19 -80.11
C LYS A 1005 -59.54 -58.60 -80.68
N ASP A 1006 -58.44 -58.76 -79.97
CA ASP A 1006 -57.12 -58.44 -80.51
C ASP A 1006 -56.83 -59.35 -81.70
N LYS A 1007 -56.36 -58.74 -82.80
CA LYS A 1007 -55.90 -59.51 -83.95
C LYS A 1007 -54.42 -59.75 -83.77
N LEU A 1008 -54.07 -61.00 -83.54
CA LEU A 1008 -52.69 -61.48 -83.43
C LEU A 1008 -52.15 -61.81 -84.82
N TYR A 1009 -50.97 -61.28 -85.13
CA TYR A 1009 -50.19 -61.69 -86.29
C TYR A 1009 -48.90 -62.33 -85.76
N ASN A 1010 -48.88 -63.66 -85.74
CA ASN A 1010 -47.75 -64.44 -85.21
C ASN A 1010 -46.70 -64.69 -86.29
N ASN A 1011 -45.47 -65.00 -85.86
CA ASN A 1011 -44.34 -65.38 -86.70
C ASN A 1011 -43.99 -64.33 -87.78
N LYS A 1012 -43.93 -63.05 -87.38
CA LYS A 1012 -43.56 -61.95 -88.27
C LYS A 1012 -42.19 -61.37 -87.93
N ASP A 1013 -41.40 -61.11 -88.96
CA ASP A 1013 -40.13 -60.40 -88.84
C ASP A 1013 -40.41 -58.90 -88.92
N ILE A 1014 -40.25 -58.19 -87.80
CA ILE A 1014 -40.67 -56.80 -87.65
C ILE A 1014 -39.46 -55.89 -87.45
N SER A 1015 -39.34 -54.84 -88.26
CA SER A 1015 -38.40 -53.74 -88.01
C SER A 1015 -39.15 -52.48 -87.59
N ILE A 1016 -38.68 -51.83 -86.53
CA ILE A 1016 -39.22 -50.56 -86.02
C ILE A 1016 -38.42 -49.40 -86.63
N GLN A 1017 -39.12 -48.42 -87.19
CA GLN A 1017 -38.54 -47.16 -87.66
C GLN A 1017 -38.52 -46.10 -86.55
N PRO A 1018 -37.60 -45.11 -86.59
CA PRO A 1018 -37.49 -44.04 -85.58
C PRO A 1018 -38.79 -43.28 -85.28
N ASN A 1019 -39.70 -43.18 -86.25
CA ASN A 1019 -41.01 -42.53 -86.09
C ASN A 1019 -42.08 -43.43 -85.45
N LEU A 1020 -41.69 -44.57 -84.85
CA LEU A 1020 -42.55 -45.60 -84.27
C LEU A 1020 -43.56 -46.17 -85.29
N LYS A 1021 -43.20 -46.23 -86.57
CA LYS A 1021 -43.87 -47.11 -87.55
C LYS A 1021 -43.09 -48.43 -87.61
N PHE A 1022 -43.74 -49.50 -88.06
CA PHE A 1022 -43.08 -50.78 -88.26
C PHE A 1022 -43.26 -51.25 -89.70
N THR A 1023 -42.32 -52.05 -90.19
CA THR A 1023 -42.38 -52.75 -91.48
C THR A 1023 -42.23 -54.24 -91.23
N ILE A 1024 -43.05 -55.05 -91.90
CA ILE A 1024 -42.91 -56.51 -91.94
C ILE A 1024 -41.95 -56.83 -93.09
N ILE A 1025 -40.85 -57.53 -92.81
CA ILE A 1025 -39.76 -57.74 -93.79
C ILE A 1025 -40.06 -58.94 -94.70
N ASN A 1026 -40.72 -59.96 -94.15
CA ASN A 1026 -41.14 -61.16 -94.88
C ASN A 1026 -42.66 -61.31 -94.76
N ASP A 1027 -43.39 -60.89 -95.80
CA ASP A 1027 -44.83 -61.17 -95.96
C ASP A 1027 -45.06 -62.20 -97.05
#